data_AF-A0A218UB78-F1
#
_entry.id   AF-A0A218UB78-F1
#
_cell.length_a   1.000
_cell.length_b   1.000
_cell.length_c   1.000
_cell.angle_alpha   90.00
_cell.angle_beta   90.00
_cell.angle_gamma   90.00
#
_symmetry.space_group_name_H-M   'P 1'
#
loop_
_entity.id
_entity.type
_entity.pdbx_description
1 polymer ?
#
loop_
_entity_poly.entity_id
_entity_poly.type
_entity_poly.pdbx_seq_one_letter_code
_entity_poly.pdbx_strand_id
1 'polypeptide(L)'
;MVTNTTVPRLEVTGRDEGTLELSLGPGGHRLLVTERPFRLDLLRQRELLCSVNARGLLVFEHQRRRRDSLADKVSSVWDRIKSLFRRTPNSHRDPPKDPPGEEGAAQEGPEDGTGSTQSDKPTEPPAEPEEEPGAWEETFKTHTDSKPYGPTSVGLDFSLPGFEHVYGIPEHAESLRLRPTEGGDPYRLYNLDVFQYEVFTPMALYGSVPLLLAHRPRLSLGIFWLNAAETWVDIGSNTAGKTLFGKLLDYMQGGGETPQTEVRWMSESGVIDVFLLLGPRPADVTAQYGRLTGTQALPPLFSLGYHQSRWNYQDEADVEAVERGFEEHELPLDVLWLDIEHADGKRYFTWDPAKFPNPRGMLERLAARKRRMVSIVDPHIKVDGGYRVHTELRARGLFVKTKDGNDYEGWCWPGSSAYPDFTNPEMREWWANMFAFDHYEGSTEALYTWNDMNEPSVFSGPEVTMHKDARHFGGWEHRELHNIYGLYVHKATAEGLIRRSGGRLRPFVLSRAFFAGSQRYGAVWTGDNTADWEHLRISIPMCLSFGLAGLAFCGADVGGFFQNPGPELQVRWYQAGAFQPFFRAHAHLDTARREPWLLSPEHLALVRAALRRRYALLPTWYTAFYHCHRQGIPVMRPLWMEFPDDPHTFAMDDQYMIDRVLLVHPVTESGARGVNVYLPGEGEVWYNEETHEQHRAPQTLYVPVTLSTIPVFQRGGTVIPRQDRPRRSTEAMKGDPFTLYVALSPQVRHGARGSVCG
;
A
#
# COMPACT_ATOMS: atom_id res chain seq x y z
N MET A 1 -21.11 -7.24 -18.30
CA MET A 1 -22.01 -8.26 -17.74
C MET A 1 -21.18 -9.12 -16.81
N VAL A 2 -21.52 -9.18 -15.52
CA VAL A 2 -20.98 -10.22 -14.64
C VAL A 2 -21.94 -11.39 -14.76
N THR A 3 -21.48 -12.52 -15.30
CA THR A 3 -22.23 -13.77 -15.24
C THR A 3 -22.24 -14.23 -13.79
N ASN A 4 -23.41 -14.59 -13.26
CA ASN A 4 -23.52 -15.27 -11.96
C ASN A 4 -22.94 -16.68 -12.09
N THR A 5 -21.62 -16.80 -12.06
CA THR A 5 -20.93 -18.06 -11.83
C THR A 5 -21.21 -18.47 -10.38
N THR A 6 -22.12 -19.42 -10.20
CA THR A 6 -22.36 -20.06 -8.90
C THR A 6 -21.04 -20.55 -8.34
N VAL A 7 -20.61 -19.99 -7.21
CA VAL A 7 -19.41 -20.45 -6.51
C VAL A 7 -19.61 -21.93 -6.17
N PRO A 8 -18.73 -22.85 -6.63
CA PRO A 8 -18.82 -24.25 -6.27
C PRO A 8 -18.80 -24.38 -4.75
N ARG A 9 -19.68 -25.22 -4.19
CA ARG A 9 -19.61 -25.54 -2.77
C ARG A 9 -18.37 -26.39 -2.50
N LEU A 10 -17.84 -26.27 -1.28
CA LEU A 10 -16.82 -27.18 -0.77
C LEU A 10 -17.44 -28.57 -0.65
N GLU A 11 -16.75 -29.59 -1.18
CA GLU A 11 -17.18 -30.98 -1.12
C GLU A 11 -16.14 -31.80 -0.35
N VAL A 12 -16.58 -32.62 0.61
CA VAL A 12 -15.67 -33.52 1.34
C VAL A 12 -15.29 -34.68 0.43
N THR A 13 -14.00 -34.79 0.09
CA THR A 13 -13.46 -35.85 -0.78
C THR A 13 -12.72 -36.95 -0.01
N GLY A 14 -12.32 -36.69 1.23
CA GLY A 14 -11.65 -37.67 2.11
C GLY A 14 -11.75 -37.28 3.57
N ARG A 15 -11.61 -38.26 4.47
CA ARG A 15 -11.56 -38.05 5.92
C ARG A 15 -10.87 -39.23 6.60
N ASP A 16 -9.77 -38.94 7.26
CA ASP A 16 -8.97 -39.89 8.05
C ASP A 16 -8.95 -39.45 9.52
N GLU A 17 -8.24 -40.18 10.39
CA GLU A 17 -8.08 -39.77 11.79
C GLU A 17 -7.31 -38.44 11.88
N GLY A 18 -7.97 -37.40 12.41
CA GLY A 18 -7.40 -36.07 12.58
C GLY A 18 -7.30 -35.20 11.31
N THR A 19 -7.68 -35.71 10.12
CA THR A 19 -7.54 -34.98 8.84
C THR A 19 -8.82 -35.01 8.00
N LEU A 20 -9.20 -33.87 7.42
CA LEU A 20 -10.33 -33.71 6.50
C LEU A 20 -9.84 -33.18 5.14
N GLU A 21 -10.21 -33.82 4.04
CA GLU A 21 -9.93 -33.35 2.68
C GLU A 21 -11.18 -32.72 2.04
N LEU A 22 -11.02 -31.50 1.54
CA LEU A 22 -12.04 -30.71 0.87
C LEU A 22 -11.63 -30.40 -0.58
N SER A 23 -12.52 -30.66 -1.53
CA SER A 23 -12.44 -30.13 -2.90
C SER A 23 -12.85 -28.67 -2.93
N LEU A 24 -12.05 -27.82 -3.60
CA LEU A 24 -12.34 -26.41 -3.86
C LEU A 24 -13.00 -26.20 -5.23
N GLY A 25 -13.62 -27.25 -5.78
CA GLY A 25 -14.31 -27.25 -7.07
C GLY A 25 -13.47 -27.80 -8.23
N PRO A 26 -13.96 -27.66 -9.48
CA PRO A 26 -13.50 -28.45 -10.63
C PRO A 26 -12.07 -28.15 -11.13
N GLY A 27 -11.38 -27.16 -10.55
CA GLY A 27 -9.99 -26.84 -10.89
C GLY A 27 -8.95 -27.83 -10.36
N GLY A 28 -9.37 -28.88 -9.64
CA GLY A 28 -8.46 -29.85 -9.00
C GLY A 28 -7.71 -29.28 -7.79
N HIS A 29 -8.16 -28.12 -7.27
CA HIS A 29 -7.65 -27.56 -6.03
C HIS A 29 -8.29 -28.25 -4.83
N ARG A 30 -7.49 -28.55 -3.81
CA ARG A 30 -7.89 -29.28 -2.60
C ARG A 30 -7.31 -28.61 -1.37
N LEU A 31 -8.00 -28.75 -0.25
CA LEU A 31 -7.61 -28.25 1.06
C LEU A 31 -7.62 -29.42 2.04
N LEU A 32 -6.47 -29.72 2.64
CA LEU A 32 -6.39 -30.60 3.80
C LEU A 32 -6.50 -29.73 5.06
N VAL A 33 -7.33 -30.18 6.00
CA VAL A 33 -7.52 -29.57 7.33
C VAL A 33 -7.09 -30.59 8.37
N THR A 34 -5.99 -30.32 9.06
CA THR A 34 -5.44 -31.16 10.14
C THR A 34 -5.87 -30.58 11.49
N GLU A 35 -6.34 -31.41 12.41
CA GLU A 35 -6.85 -30.96 13.72
C GLU A 35 -5.73 -30.69 14.74
N ARG A 36 -4.68 -31.53 14.79
CA ARG A 36 -3.68 -31.53 15.89
C ARG A 36 -2.25 -31.74 15.39
N PRO A 37 -1.39 -30.71 15.40
CA PRO A 37 -1.73 -29.29 15.56
C PRO A 37 -2.66 -28.82 14.43
N PHE A 38 -3.39 -27.72 14.66
CA PHE A 38 -4.20 -27.11 13.60
C PHE A 38 -3.31 -26.67 12.43
N ARG A 39 -3.58 -27.16 11.23
CA ARG A 39 -2.83 -26.82 10.01
C ARG A 39 -3.74 -26.92 8.80
N LEU A 40 -3.51 -26.04 7.81
CA LEU A 40 -4.13 -26.13 6.49
C LEU A 40 -3.07 -26.35 5.42
N ASP A 41 -3.34 -27.23 4.46
CA ASP A 41 -2.49 -27.42 3.28
C ASP A 41 -3.32 -27.26 2.01
N LEU A 42 -2.94 -26.32 1.13
CA LEU A 42 -3.60 -26.07 -0.14
C LEU A 42 -2.82 -26.75 -1.27
N LEU A 43 -3.48 -27.66 -1.99
CA LEU A 43 -2.90 -28.43 -3.08
C LEU A 43 -3.60 -28.15 -4.41
N ARG A 44 -2.87 -28.35 -5.51
CA ARG A 44 -3.40 -28.53 -6.87
C ARG A 44 -3.04 -29.94 -7.32
N GLN A 45 -4.04 -30.81 -7.44
CA GLN A 45 -3.84 -32.25 -7.64
C GLN A 45 -2.96 -32.84 -6.50
N ARG A 46 -1.68 -33.11 -6.78
CA ARG A 46 -0.66 -33.59 -5.81
C ARG A 46 0.43 -32.54 -5.49
N GLU A 47 0.42 -31.40 -6.16
CA GLU A 47 1.36 -30.30 -5.91
C GLU A 47 0.87 -29.47 -4.71
N LEU A 48 1.69 -29.35 -3.67
CA LEU A 48 1.46 -28.42 -2.56
C LEU A 48 1.75 -26.99 -3.04
N LEU A 49 0.81 -26.08 -2.82
CA LEU A 49 0.94 -24.66 -3.21
C LEU A 49 1.35 -23.79 -2.03
N CYS A 50 0.71 -23.99 -0.88
CA CYS A 50 0.91 -23.21 0.34
C CYS A 50 0.48 -24.04 1.56
N SER A 51 1.19 -23.89 2.67
CA SER A 51 0.80 -24.43 3.99
C SER A 51 0.49 -23.26 4.93
N VAL A 52 -0.47 -23.40 5.85
CA VAL A 52 -0.88 -22.37 6.82
C VAL A 52 -0.77 -22.94 8.23
N ASN A 53 -0.18 -22.17 9.15
CA ASN A 53 0.24 -22.62 10.49
C ASN A 53 1.18 -23.84 10.47
N ALA A 54 2.06 -23.93 9.48
CA ALA A 54 2.99 -25.05 9.32
C ALA A 54 4.20 -24.97 10.26
N ARG A 55 4.55 -23.76 10.72
CA ARG A 55 5.54 -23.49 11.77
C ARG A 55 4.92 -23.42 13.18
N GLY A 56 3.59 -23.37 13.28
CA GLY A 56 2.88 -23.33 14.56
C GLY A 56 2.85 -21.92 15.19
N LEU A 57 2.95 -20.86 14.39
CA LEU A 57 3.05 -19.47 14.83
C LEU A 57 1.69 -18.72 14.77
N LEU A 58 0.58 -19.45 14.65
CA LEU A 58 -0.77 -18.96 14.90
C LEU A 58 -0.85 -18.36 16.32
N VAL A 59 -1.04 -17.05 16.39
CA VAL A 59 -1.32 -16.30 17.61
C VAL A 59 -2.73 -15.75 17.51
N PHE A 60 -3.51 -15.91 18.58
CA PHE A 60 -4.80 -15.25 18.74
C PHE A 60 -4.96 -14.86 20.21
N GLU A 61 -4.71 -13.60 20.54
CA GLU A 61 -4.84 -13.11 21.90
C GLU A 61 -6.31 -12.91 22.24
N HIS A 62 -6.89 -13.88 22.94
CA HIS A 62 -8.25 -13.78 23.44
C HIS A 62 -8.37 -12.58 24.39
N GLN A 63 -9.35 -11.70 24.15
CA GLN A 63 -9.62 -10.54 25.01
C GLN A 63 -9.78 -10.96 26.48
N ARG A 64 -9.05 -10.31 27.38
CA ARG A 64 -9.05 -10.61 28.82
C ARG A 64 -9.69 -9.48 29.60
N ARG A 65 -10.18 -9.79 30.80
CA ARG A 65 -10.44 -8.77 31.82
C ARG A 65 -9.15 -8.53 32.60
N ARG A 66 -8.79 -7.27 32.79
CA ARG A 66 -7.68 -6.88 33.67
C ARG A 66 -8.00 -7.30 35.11
N ARG A 67 -7.20 -8.19 35.69
CA ARG A 67 -7.39 -8.74 37.04
C ARG A 67 -7.35 -7.67 38.14
N ASP A 68 -6.73 -6.54 37.82
CA ASP A 68 -6.42 -5.47 38.76
C ASP A 68 -7.58 -4.46 38.94
N SER A 69 -8.78 -4.80 38.43
CA SER A 69 -9.95 -3.92 38.43
C SER A 69 -10.41 -3.55 39.85
N LEU A 70 -11.00 -2.36 39.98
CA LEU A 70 -11.54 -1.87 41.25
C LEU A 70 -12.67 -2.77 41.80
N ALA A 71 -13.40 -3.47 40.91
CA ALA A 71 -14.42 -4.44 41.30
C ALA A 71 -13.81 -5.71 41.91
N ASP A 72 -12.72 -6.22 41.35
CA ASP A 72 -12.04 -7.43 41.86
C ASP A 72 -11.31 -7.15 43.18
N LYS A 73 -10.70 -5.97 43.31
CA LYS A 73 -10.13 -5.48 44.59
C LYS A 73 -11.21 -5.32 45.67
N VAL A 74 -12.38 -4.78 45.32
CA VAL A 74 -13.54 -4.69 46.24
C VAL A 74 -14.11 -6.08 46.57
N SER A 75 -14.20 -7.01 45.62
CA SER A 75 -14.65 -8.39 45.89
C SER A 75 -13.70 -9.11 46.83
N SER A 76 -12.38 -9.01 46.59
CA SER A 76 -11.33 -9.56 47.44
C SER A 76 -11.42 -9.05 48.89
N VAL A 77 -11.69 -7.74 49.06
CA VAL A 77 -11.95 -7.15 50.38
C VAL A 77 -13.23 -7.71 51.00
N TRP A 78 -14.34 -7.82 50.26
CA TRP A 78 -15.59 -8.40 50.76
C TRP A 78 -15.46 -9.87 51.16
N ASP A 79 -14.70 -10.68 50.43
CA ASP A 79 -14.50 -12.10 50.77
C ASP A 79 -13.51 -12.30 51.93
N ARG A 80 -12.51 -11.41 52.08
CA ARG A 80 -11.73 -11.30 53.31
C ARG A 80 -12.61 -10.93 54.51
N ILE A 81 -13.56 -9.99 54.36
CA ILE A 81 -14.53 -9.65 55.41
C ILE A 81 -15.45 -10.84 55.75
N LYS A 82 -16.00 -11.54 54.75
CA LYS A 82 -16.85 -12.74 54.96
C LYS A 82 -16.11 -13.88 55.68
N SER A 83 -14.82 -14.06 55.43
CA SER A 83 -14.01 -15.10 56.08
C SER A 83 -13.65 -14.74 57.54
N LEU A 84 -13.45 -13.46 57.87
CA LEU A 84 -13.32 -12.98 59.24
C LEU A 84 -14.58 -13.27 60.08
N PHE A 85 -15.78 -13.00 59.54
CA PHE A 85 -17.06 -13.28 60.22
C PHE A 85 -17.43 -14.76 60.35
N ARG A 86 -16.63 -15.70 59.82
CA ARG A 86 -16.92 -17.14 59.82
C ARG A 86 -16.24 -17.95 60.94
N ARG A 87 -15.53 -17.34 61.90
CA ARG A 87 -14.78 -18.06 62.95
C ARG A 87 -15.15 -17.65 64.37
N THR A 88 -15.93 -18.52 65.05
CA THR A 88 -15.99 -18.87 66.51
C THR A 88 -17.45 -19.10 66.99
N PRO A 89 -17.72 -19.90 68.07
CA PRO A 89 -17.25 -21.29 68.25
C PRO A 89 -18.29 -22.30 68.84
N ASN A 90 -18.11 -23.60 68.53
CA ASN A 90 -18.43 -24.85 69.28
C ASN A 90 -19.74 -25.09 70.08
N SER A 91 -20.30 -26.31 69.93
CA SER A 91 -20.57 -27.23 71.08
C SER A 91 -20.76 -28.71 70.65
N HIS A 92 -20.60 -29.65 71.60
CA HIS A 92 -20.33 -31.10 71.44
C HIS A 92 -21.56 -32.04 71.26
N ARG A 93 -21.37 -33.23 70.64
CA ARG A 93 -21.27 -34.56 71.34
C ARG A 93 -21.08 -35.79 70.42
N ASP A 94 -20.66 -36.89 71.06
CA ASP A 94 -20.04 -38.15 70.54
C ASP A 94 -21.04 -39.35 70.51
N PRO A 95 -20.63 -40.65 70.38
CA PRO A 95 -19.92 -41.43 69.33
C PRO A 95 -20.75 -42.74 68.98
N PRO A 96 -20.24 -44.01 68.80
CA PRO A 96 -18.95 -44.59 68.36
C PRO A 96 -19.01 -45.79 67.32
N LYS A 97 -17.87 -46.11 66.67
CA LYS A 97 -17.22 -47.46 66.42
C LYS A 97 -18.01 -48.67 65.80
N ASP A 98 -17.45 -49.79 65.27
CA ASP A 98 -16.11 -50.45 65.25
C ASP A 98 -15.96 -51.42 63.98
N PRO A 99 -14.99 -52.38 63.79
CA PRO A 99 -14.10 -52.37 62.58
C PRO A 99 -14.01 -53.58 61.56
N PRO A 100 -12.94 -54.43 61.41
CA PRO A 100 -12.08 -54.48 60.18
C PRO A 100 -11.69 -55.87 59.56
N GLY A 101 -10.74 -55.89 58.59
CA GLY A 101 -9.92 -57.02 58.04
C GLY A 101 -9.65 -56.86 56.52
N GLU A 102 -8.45 -56.84 55.91
CA GLU A 102 -7.21 -57.69 55.94
C GLU A 102 -7.39 -59.04 55.19
N GLU A 103 -6.49 -59.60 54.36
CA GLU A 103 -5.07 -59.36 53.94
C GLU A 103 -4.94 -59.31 52.38
N GLY A 104 -3.80 -59.20 51.66
CA GLY A 104 -2.37 -58.92 51.94
C GLY A 104 -1.37 -59.42 50.84
N ALA A 105 -0.15 -58.86 50.79
CA ALA A 105 1.09 -59.28 50.07
C ALA A 105 1.15 -59.37 48.51
N ALA A 106 2.32 -59.55 47.86
CA ALA A 106 3.53 -58.67 47.74
C ALA A 106 4.63 -59.35 46.88
N GLN A 107 5.43 -58.59 46.10
CA GLN A 107 6.87 -58.84 45.83
C GLN A 107 7.57 -57.69 45.05
N GLU A 108 8.74 -57.27 45.57
CA GLU A 108 10.06 -57.00 44.94
C GLU A 108 10.17 -56.29 43.56
N GLY A 109 11.11 -55.36 43.31
CA GLY A 109 12.27 -54.84 44.08
C GLY A 109 13.63 -55.18 43.41
N PRO A 110 14.78 -54.61 43.86
CA PRO A 110 15.05 -53.44 44.72
C PRO A 110 15.46 -52.21 43.84
N GLU A 111 16.29 -51.19 44.14
CA GLU A 111 17.09 -50.60 45.27
C GLU A 111 17.45 -49.14 44.83
N ASP A 112 17.83 -48.14 45.64
CA ASP A 112 17.91 -47.95 47.10
C ASP A 112 17.07 -46.68 47.48
N GLY A 113 17.51 -45.47 47.89
CA GLY A 113 18.79 -44.97 48.42
C GLY A 113 19.00 -43.45 48.28
N THR A 114 19.12 -42.64 49.33
CA THR A 114 18.81 -42.81 50.77
C THR A 114 18.10 -41.53 51.26
N GLY A 115 17.30 -41.61 52.32
CA GLY A 115 16.34 -40.55 52.69
C GLY A 115 16.81 -39.48 53.68
N SER A 116 16.11 -38.34 53.68
CA SER A 116 16.00 -37.43 54.83
C SER A 116 14.59 -36.82 54.91
N THR A 117 14.12 -36.51 56.11
CA THR A 117 12.73 -36.08 56.36
C THR A 117 12.48 -34.63 55.97
N GLN A 118 11.40 -34.36 55.22
CA GLN A 118 10.80 -33.02 55.13
C GLN A 118 9.30 -33.09 55.46
N SER A 119 8.82 -32.02 56.08
CA SER A 119 7.43 -31.83 56.51
C SER A 119 6.50 -31.48 55.34
N ASP A 120 5.22 -31.82 55.46
CA ASP A 120 4.16 -31.35 54.57
C ASP A 120 4.17 -29.82 54.43
N LYS A 121 4.67 -29.34 53.29
CA LYS A 121 4.29 -28.03 52.76
C LYS A 121 2.96 -28.19 52.02
N PRO A 122 2.02 -27.25 52.14
CA PRO A 122 0.98 -27.11 51.13
C PRO A 122 1.65 -26.93 49.76
N THR A 123 1.13 -27.58 48.72
CA THR A 123 1.48 -27.23 47.35
C THR A 123 1.14 -25.77 47.12
N GLU A 124 2.15 -24.95 46.83
CA GLU A 124 1.95 -23.61 46.34
C GLU A 124 1.14 -23.70 45.03
N PRO A 125 0.15 -22.80 44.80
CA PRO A 125 -0.50 -22.74 43.50
C PRO A 125 0.55 -22.49 42.42
N PRO A 126 0.36 -22.97 41.18
CA PRO A 126 1.29 -22.67 40.09
C PRO A 126 1.46 -21.16 40.01
N ALA A 127 2.72 -20.70 40.00
CA ALA A 127 3.04 -19.27 40.03
C ALA A 127 2.23 -18.54 38.96
N GLU A 128 1.53 -17.48 39.35
CA GLU A 128 0.76 -16.70 38.39
C GLU A 128 1.72 -16.11 37.36
N PRO A 129 1.43 -16.21 36.05
CA PRO A 129 2.28 -15.61 35.03
C PRO A 129 2.31 -14.10 35.27
N GLU A 130 3.51 -13.56 35.46
CA GLU A 130 3.72 -12.12 35.62
C GLU A 130 3.19 -11.41 34.37
N GLU A 131 2.42 -10.32 34.53
CA GLU A 131 1.89 -9.59 33.37
C GLU A 131 3.05 -8.92 32.62
N GLU A 132 3.23 -9.29 31.35
CA GLU A 132 4.37 -8.83 30.55
C GLU A 132 4.38 -7.30 30.40
N PRO A 133 5.56 -6.63 30.48
CA PRO A 133 5.66 -5.19 30.33
C PRO A 133 5.06 -4.71 29.00
N GLY A 134 4.14 -3.74 29.07
CA GLY A 134 3.41 -3.22 27.91
C GLY A 134 2.17 -4.03 27.50
N ALA A 135 1.78 -5.10 28.21
CA ALA A 135 0.54 -5.84 27.93
C ALA A 135 -0.73 -4.99 28.14
N TRP A 136 -0.72 -4.07 29.12
CA TRP A 136 -1.79 -3.09 29.39
C TRP A 136 -1.34 -1.70 28.95
N GLU A 137 -1.29 -0.68 29.83
CA GLU A 137 -0.82 0.65 29.43
C GLU A 137 0.62 0.60 28.90
N GLU A 138 0.85 1.30 27.80
CA GLU A 138 2.12 1.34 27.08
C GLU A 138 2.49 2.80 26.81
N THR A 139 3.77 3.16 26.85
CA THR A 139 4.20 4.56 26.68
C THR A 139 5.34 4.68 25.68
N PHE A 140 5.05 5.30 24.54
CA PHE A 140 6.04 5.64 23.53
C PHE A 140 6.42 7.12 23.63
N LYS A 141 7.70 7.38 23.92
CA LYS A 141 8.24 8.73 24.20
C LYS A 141 7.48 9.43 25.35
N THR A 142 6.50 10.26 25.01
CA THR A 142 5.65 11.04 25.94
C THR A 142 4.17 10.69 25.85
N HIS A 143 3.80 9.69 25.05
CA HIS A 143 2.41 9.33 24.75
C HIS A 143 2.07 7.99 25.41
N THR A 144 1.15 8.01 26.38
CA THR A 144 0.65 6.80 27.04
C THR A 144 -0.65 6.35 26.38
N ASP A 145 -0.59 5.22 25.69
CA ASP A 145 -1.75 4.44 25.27
C ASP A 145 -2.34 3.74 26.50
N SER A 146 -3.64 3.89 26.72
CA SER A 146 -4.35 3.22 27.82
C SER A 146 -4.71 1.76 27.53
N LYS A 147 -4.63 1.33 26.26
CA LYS A 147 -4.90 -0.02 25.75
C LYS A 147 -5.99 -0.77 26.54
N PRO A 148 -7.24 -0.25 26.56
CA PRO A 148 -8.27 -0.66 27.52
C PRO A 148 -8.76 -2.11 27.34
N TYR A 149 -8.45 -2.74 26.20
CA TYR A 149 -8.76 -4.14 25.91
C TYR A 149 -7.58 -5.10 26.15
N GLY A 150 -6.40 -4.58 26.50
CA GLY A 150 -5.18 -5.36 26.73
C GLY A 150 -4.59 -5.94 25.44
N PRO A 151 -3.89 -7.09 25.52
CA PRO A 151 -3.36 -7.77 24.34
C PRO A 151 -4.50 -8.37 23.51
N THR A 152 -4.54 -8.03 22.22
CA THR A 152 -5.60 -8.47 21.27
C THR A 152 -5.04 -8.85 19.89
N SER A 153 -3.73 -9.08 19.81
CA SER A 153 -3.07 -9.34 18.53
C SER A 153 -3.44 -10.68 17.90
N VAL A 154 -3.35 -10.71 16.58
CA VAL A 154 -3.63 -11.87 15.74
C VAL A 154 -2.48 -12.07 14.76
N GLY A 155 -2.00 -13.30 14.61
CA GLY A 155 -0.88 -13.59 13.73
C GLY A 155 -0.90 -15.02 13.20
N LEU A 156 -0.25 -15.24 12.05
CA LEU A 156 -0.30 -16.51 11.33
C LEU A 156 0.90 -16.68 10.38
N ASP A 157 1.48 -17.87 10.36
CA ASP A 157 2.50 -18.24 9.38
C ASP A 157 1.94 -18.93 8.13
N PHE A 158 2.62 -18.69 7.01
CA PHE A 158 2.36 -19.29 5.70
C PHE A 158 3.70 -19.77 5.10
N SER A 159 3.76 -21.03 4.70
CA SER A 159 4.92 -21.61 4.01
C SER A 159 4.64 -21.73 2.51
N LEU A 160 5.60 -21.29 1.69
CA LEU A 160 5.47 -21.20 0.23
C LEU A 160 6.52 -22.11 -0.46
N PRO A 161 6.23 -23.42 -0.63
CA PRO A 161 7.18 -24.38 -1.21
C PRO A 161 7.45 -24.14 -2.71
N GLY A 162 8.72 -24.18 -3.06
CA GLY A 162 9.25 -23.89 -4.40
C GLY A 162 9.46 -22.39 -4.68
N PHE A 163 9.12 -21.50 -3.75
CA PHE A 163 9.23 -20.05 -3.91
C PHE A 163 10.46 -19.47 -3.22
N GLU A 164 11.12 -18.53 -3.90
CA GLU A 164 12.26 -17.74 -3.39
C GLU A 164 12.01 -16.22 -3.54
N HIS A 165 10.99 -15.84 -4.31
CA HIS A 165 10.75 -14.49 -4.76
C HIS A 165 9.34 -14.06 -4.34
N VAL A 166 9.28 -13.09 -3.43
CA VAL A 166 8.05 -12.48 -2.92
C VAL A 166 8.10 -10.96 -3.07
N TYR A 167 6.93 -10.36 -3.27
CA TYR A 167 6.75 -8.97 -3.69
C TYR A 167 5.48 -8.38 -3.09
N GLY A 168 5.29 -7.07 -3.21
CA GLY A 168 4.07 -6.39 -2.76
C GLY A 168 4.27 -5.72 -1.42
N ILE A 169 3.26 -5.80 -0.54
CA ILE A 169 3.18 -5.12 0.75
C ILE A 169 3.65 -3.65 0.80
N PRO A 170 3.38 -2.78 -0.21
CA PRO A 170 3.77 -1.38 -0.10
C PRO A 170 3.05 -0.70 1.08
N GLU A 171 3.61 0.34 1.69
CA GLU A 171 4.72 1.17 1.19
C GLU A 171 6.03 1.06 1.98
N HIS A 172 7.10 0.72 1.24
CA HIS A 172 8.49 0.73 1.70
C HIS A 172 9.38 1.31 0.60
N ALA A 173 10.40 2.09 0.97
CA ALA A 173 11.44 2.55 0.06
C ALA A 173 12.49 1.45 -0.17
N GLU A 174 12.10 0.36 -0.80
CA GLU A 174 12.83 -0.91 -0.83
C GLU A 174 12.94 -1.48 -2.26
N SER A 175 13.85 -2.43 -2.46
CA SER A 175 13.88 -3.30 -3.64
C SER A 175 12.54 -4.03 -3.89
N LEU A 176 12.19 -4.26 -5.16
CA LEU A 176 10.88 -4.81 -5.54
C LEU A 176 10.67 -6.24 -5.04
N ARG A 177 11.73 -7.05 -5.09
CA ARG A 177 11.80 -8.34 -4.40
C ARG A 177 12.06 -8.05 -2.93
N LEU A 178 11.11 -8.39 -2.07
CA LEU A 178 11.24 -8.21 -0.63
C LEU A 178 12.41 -9.05 -0.11
N ARG A 179 13.17 -8.50 0.83
CA ARG A 179 14.33 -9.16 1.45
C ARG A 179 13.87 -10.02 2.64
N PRO A 180 14.61 -11.08 3.01
CA PRO A 180 14.36 -11.77 4.28
C PRO A 180 14.56 -10.82 5.46
N THR A 181 13.71 -10.94 6.48
CA THR A 181 13.75 -10.14 7.73
C THR A 181 14.58 -10.83 8.82
N GLU A 182 15.06 -12.06 8.58
CA GLU A 182 15.92 -12.82 9.49
C GLU A 182 17.20 -12.04 9.86
N GLY A 183 17.26 -11.52 11.09
CA GLY A 183 18.40 -10.73 11.60
C GLY A 183 18.23 -9.21 11.48
N GLY A 184 17.07 -8.73 11.04
CA GLY A 184 16.68 -7.30 11.06
C GLY A 184 15.25 -7.13 11.56
N ASP A 185 14.64 -5.98 11.24
CA ASP A 185 13.24 -5.70 11.57
C ASP A 185 12.27 -6.28 10.52
N PRO A 186 11.05 -6.69 10.91
CA PRO A 186 10.01 -7.09 9.95
C PRO A 186 9.50 -5.90 9.14
N TYR A 187 8.92 -6.14 7.96
CA TYR A 187 8.23 -5.10 7.19
C TYR A 187 7.01 -4.58 7.96
N ARG A 188 6.98 -3.28 8.26
CA ARG A 188 5.87 -2.65 8.99
C ARG A 188 4.83 -2.08 8.02
N LEU A 189 3.55 -2.22 8.36
CA LEU A 189 2.39 -1.66 7.65
C LEU A 189 1.57 -0.83 8.64
N TYR A 190 1.95 0.44 8.76
CA TYR A 190 1.32 1.46 9.58
C TYR A 190 1.55 2.80 8.89
N ASN A 191 0.49 3.45 8.42
CA ASN A 191 0.56 4.67 7.62
C ASN A 191 1.18 5.83 8.43
N LEU A 192 2.38 6.28 8.06
CA LEU A 192 3.15 7.25 8.83
C LEU A 192 3.68 8.41 7.99
N ASP A 193 3.73 9.59 8.58
CA ASP A 193 4.35 10.79 8.01
C ASP A 193 5.86 10.79 8.28
N VAL A 194 6.60 10.02 7.47
CA VAL A 194 8.05 9.83 7.64
C VAL A 194 8.81 10.95 6.94
N PHE A 195 9.05 12.04 7.67
CA PHE A 195 9.88 13.16 7.22
C PHE A 195 11.30 12.70 6.86
N GLN A 196 11.73 13.01 5.63
CA GLN A 196 13.06 12.65 5.08
C GLN A 196 13.36 11.14 5.21
N TYR A 197 12.47 10.30 4.68
CA TYR A 197 12.61 8.85 4.71
C TYR A 197 13.92 8.37 4.07
N GLU A 198 14.50 7.31 4.63
CA GLU A 198 15.70 6.66 4.09
C GLU A 198 15.32 5.55 3.08
N VAL A 199 16.28 5.14 2.25
CA VAL A 199 16.10 4.07 1.25
C VAL A 199 16.72 2.74 1.72
N PHE A 200 16.18 1.64 1.20
CA PHE A 200 16.49 0.25 1.56
C PHE A 200 16.20 -0.10 3.02
N THR A 201 15.01 0.29 3.48
CA THR A 201 14.51 0.07 4.86
C THR A 201 13.13 -0.62 4.88
N PRO A 202 12.85 -1.51 5.86
CA PRO A 202 11.52 -2.11 6.09
C PRO A 202 10.55 -1.20 6.87
N MET A 203 10.97 0.02 7.23
CA MET A 203 10.12 1.02 7.89
C MET A 203 8.90 1.38 7.05
N ALA A 204 7.71 1.35 7.67
CA ALA A 204 6.47 1.78 7.04
C ALA A 204 6.53 3.26 6.61
N LEU A 205 5.97 3.55 5.44
CA LEU A 205 5.75 4.91 4.94
C LEU A 205 4.25 5.24 4.94
N TYR A 206 3.77 6.01 3.96
CA TYR A 206 2.49 6.73 4.06
C TYR A 206 1.26 5.84 3.84
N GLY A 207 1.37 4.77 3.04
CA GLY A 207 0.26 3.85 2.76
C GLY A 207 0.58 2.38 3.01
N SER A 208 -0.47 1.56 3.15
CA SER A 208 -0.35 0.13 3.49
C SER A 208 -1.29 -0.74 2.66
N VAL A 209 -0.78 -1.61 1.80
CA VAL A 209 -1.58 -2.63 1.09
C VAL A 209 -1.11 -4.03 1.49
N PRO A 210 -1.80 -4.73 2.41
CA PRO A 210 -1.38 -6.04 2.93
C PRO A 210 -1.64 -7.21 1.93
N LEU A 211 -1.11 -7.07 0.71
CA LEU A 211 -1.07 -8.08 -0.34
C LEU A 211 0.39 -8.45 -0.63
N LEU A 212 0.77 -9.69 -0.31
CA LEU A 212 2.02 -10.29 -0.75
C LEU A 212 1.76 -11.17 -1.98
N LEU A 213 2.61 -11.09 -3.00
CA LEU A 213 2.64 -11.98 -4.15
C LEU A 213 3.88 -12.88 -4.07
N ALA A 214 3.78 -14.12 -4.52
CA ALA A 214 4.89 -15.06 -4.63
C ALA A 214 5.00 -15.58 -6.07
N HIS A 215 6.22 -15.66 -6.62
CA HIS A 215 6.45 -16.08 -8.00
C HIS A 215 7.53 -17.16 -8.15
N ARG A 216 7.27 -18.12 -9.04
CA ARG A 216 8.22 -19.11 -9.57
C ARG A 216 7.80 -19.51 -11.00
N PRO A 217 8.64 -20.17 -11.80
CA PRO A 217 8.29 -20.50 -13.18
C PRO A 217 6.99 -21.31 -13.25
N ARG A 218 6.06 -20.87 -14.11
CA ARG A 218 4.70 -21.41 -14.30
C ARG A 218 3.74 -21.32 -13.09
N LEU A 219 4.10 -20.66 -11.98
CA LEU A 219 3.18 -20.47 -10.85
C LEU A 219 3.40 -19.15 -10.09
N SER A 220 2.32 -18.39 -9.96
CA SER A 220 2.19 -17.21 -9.10
C SER A 220 1.07 -17.43 -8.09
N LEU A 221 1.29 -17.00 -6.85
CA LEU A 221 0.30 -17.00 -5.77
C LEU A 221 0.20 -15.59 -5.17
N GLY A 222 -0.85 -15.35 -4.39
CA GLY A 222 -0.95 -14.17 -3.52
C GLY A 222 -1.58 -14.48 -2.17
N ILE A 223 -1.18 -13.75 -1.14
CA ILE A 223 -1.75 -13.75 0.21
C ILE A 223 -2.24 -12.33 0.47
N PHE A 224 -3.56 -12.14 0.56
CA PHE A 224 -4.16 -10.87 0.94
C PHE A 224 -4.68 -10.98 2.38
N TRP A 225 -4.03 -10.28 3.31
CA TRP A 225 -4.35 -10.27 4.73
C TRP A 225 -5.25 -9.05 5.03
N LEU A 226 -6.55 -9.28 5.21
CA LEU A 226 -7.55 -8.20 5.31
C LEU A 226 -7.65 -7.66 6.74
N ASN A 227 -6.59 -6.99 7.19
CA ASN A 227 -6.55 -6.31 8.49
C ASN A 227 -6.13 -4.84 8.33
N ALA A 228 -6.79 -3.94 9.07
CA ALA A 228 -6.61 -2.48 8.99
C ALA A 228 -5.83 -1.89 10.19
N ALA A 229 -5.44 -2.73 11.15
CA ALA A 229 -4.58 -2.35 12.25
C ALA A 229 -3.10 -2.26 11.83
N GLU A 230 -2.25 -1.76 12.73
CA GLU A 230 -0.81 -1.94 12.63
C GLU A 230 -0.49 -3.41 12.37
N THR A 231 0.30 -3.68 11.32
CA THR A 231 0.63 -5.04 10.88
C THR A 231 2.12 -5.15 10.58
N TRP A 232 2.74 -6.24 11.04
CA TRP A 232 4.14 -6.57 10.78
C TRP A 232 4.22 -7.86 9.97
N VAL A 233 5.17 -7.91 9.02
CA VAL A 233 5.35 -9.03 8.08
C VAL A 233 6.80 -9.51 8.12
N ASP A 234 6.99 -10.68 8.73
CA ASP A 234 8.25 -11.41 8.74
C ASP A 234 8.39 -12.26 7.47
N ILE A 235 9.59 -12.29 6.87
CA ILE A 235 9.92 -13.07 5.68
C ILE A 235 11.19 -13.89 5.94
N GLY A 236 11.07 -15.21 5.96
CA GLY A 236 12.19 -16.14 6.12
C GLY A 236 12.50 -16.94 4.86
N SER A 237 13.71 -17.48 4.76
CA SER A 237 14.20 -18.19 3.57
C SER A 237 14.85 -19.53 3.93
N ASN A 238 14.04 -20.60 3.95
CA ASN A 238 14.45 -21.93 4.37
C ASN A 238 15.27 -22.69 3.31
N THR A 239 16.39 -22.12 2.87
CA THR A 239 17.48 -22.85 2.20
C THR A 239 18.39 -23.58 3.22
N ALA A 240 18.27 -23.27 4.52
CA ALA A 240 19.15 -23.79 5.57
C ALA A 240 18.42 -24.18 6.88
N GLY A 241 17.20 -24.72 6.82
CA GLY A 241 16.40 -25.05 8.01
C GLY A 241 15.40 -26.20 7.83
N LYS A 242 15.84 -27.46 7.96
CA LYS A 242 14.95 -28.62 7.73
C LYS A 242 13.99 -28.89 8.90
N THR A 243 12.76 -28.40 8.78
CA THR A 243 11.60 -28.96 9.49
C THR A 243 11.40 -30.44 9.11
N LEU A 244 10.62 -31.18 9.90
CA LEU A 244 10.34 -32.60 9.63
C LEU A 244 9.64 -32.81 8.26
N PHE A 245 8.89 -31.80 7.80
CA PHE A 245 8.13 -31.84 6.55
C PHE A 245 9.00 -31.66 5.29
N GLY A 246 10.06 -30.86 5.35
CA GLY A 246 11.01 -30.73 4.23
C GLY A 246 11.64 -32.09 3.86
N LYS A 247 11.95 -32.91 4.87
CA LYS A 247 12.46 -34.28 4.68
C LYS A 247 11.43 -35.23 4.05
N LEU A 248 10.14 -34.98 4.23
CA LEU A 248 9.06 -35.73 3.56
C LEU A 248 8.91 -35.30 2.10
N LEU A 249 9.05 -34.00 1.80
CA LEU A 249 9.04 -33.49 0.43
C LEU A 249 10.25 -34.02 -0.37
N ASP A 250 11.46 -33.96 0.21
CA ASP A 250 12.70 -34.57 -0.31
C ASP A 250 12.47 -36.04 -0.73
N TYR A 251 11.79 -36.81 0.13
CA TYR A 251 11.51 -38.24 -0.04
C TYR A 251 10.44 -38.52 -1.11
N MET A 252 9.41 -37.68 -1.22
CA MET A 252 8.32 -37.87 -2.19
C MET A 252 8.64 -37.32 -3.59
N GLN A 253 9.56 -36.36 -3.72
CA GLN A 253 9.91 -35.72 -5.01
C GLN A 253 11.26 -36.13 -5.60
N GLY A 254 12.08 -36.89 -4.87
CA GLY A 254 13.27 -37.55 -5.42
C GLY A 254 14.59 -36.81 -5.27
N GLY A 255 14.80 -36.15 -4.12
CA GLY A 255 16.15 -35.74 -3.69
C GLY A 255 16.72 -34.47 -4.34
N GLY A 256 16.15 -33.32 -3.99
CA GLY A 256 16.73 -32.00 -4.24
C GLY A 256 16.11 -30.97 -3.30
N GLU A 257 16.92 -30.09 -2.72
CA GLU A 257 16.44 -29.14 -1.73
C GLU A 257 15.49 -28.13 -2.39
N THR A 258 14.19 -28.29 -2.11
CA THR A 258 13.15 -27.42 -2.65
C THR A 258 13.14 -26.12 -1.83
N PRO A 259 13.44 -24.95 -2.43
CA PRO A 259 13.47 -23.71 -1.68
C PRO A 259 12.09 -23.35 -1.13
N GLN A 260 12.04 -22.66 0.00
CA GLN A 260 10.79 -22.30 0.66
C GLN A 260 10.90 -20.94 1.33
N THR A 261 10.14 -19.96 0.84
CA THR A 261 9.86 -18.73 1.58
C THR A 261 8.87 -19.03 2.70
N GLU A 262 9.18 -18.55 3.89
CA GLU A 262 8.27 -18.49 5.02
C GLU A 262 7.75 -17.05 5.16
N VAL A 263 6.47 -16.86 5.41
CA VAL A 263 5.88 -15.56 5.76
C VAL A 263 5.21 -15.68 7.13
N ARG A 264 5.23 -14.62 7.94
CA ARG A 264 4.38 -14.51 9.14
C ARG A 264 3.79 -13.11 9.21
N TRP A 265 2.46 -13.04 9.31
CA TRP A 265 1.73 -11.80 9.52
C TRP A 265 1.40 -11.66 11.01
N MET A 266 1.45 -10.44 11.53
CA MET A 266 1.15 -10.11 12.93
C MET A 266 0.45 -8.75 12.98
N SER A 267 -0.85 -8.71 13.27
CA SER A 267 -1.63 -7.49 13.41
C SER A 267 -2.01 -7.24 14.86
N GLU A 268 -1.99 -5.97 15.28
CA GLU A 268 -2.25 -5.55 16.67
C GLU A 268 -3.65 -5.91 17.19
N SER A 269 -4.65 -5.96 16.31
CA SER A 269 -6.06 -6.14 16.66
C SER A 269 -6.89 -6.70 15.49
N GLY A 270 -8.22 -6.75 15.63
CA GLY A 270 -9.13 -7.21 14.59
C GLY A 270 -9.27 -8.73 14.53
N VAL A 271 -9.17 -9.31 13.33
CA VAL A 271 -9.34 -10.75 13.09
C VAL A 271 -8.32 -11.28 12.08
N ILE A 272 -8.17 -12.60 12.05
CA ILE A 272 -7.52 -13.32 10.95
C ILE A 272 -8.54 -13.46 9.81
N ASP A 273 -8.49 -12.54 8.85
CA ASP A 273 -9.18 -12.67 7.55
C ASP A 273 -8.14 -12.69 6.43
N VAL A 274 -8.14 -13.72 5.60
CA VAL A 274 -7.08 -13.96 4.60
C VAL A 274 -7.62 -14.64 3.34
N PHE A 275 -7.27 -14.05 2.20
CA PHE A 275 -7.61 -14.56 0.88
C PHE A 275 -6.36 -15.12 0.19
N LEU A 276 -6.36 -16.43 -0.09
CA LEU A 276 -5.30 -17.11 -0.82
C LEU A 276 -5.62 -17.14 -2.32
N LEU A 277 -4.83 -16.41 -3.10
CA LEU A 277 -5.04 -16.16 -4.53
C LEU A 277 -4.19 -17.17 -5.33
N LEU A 278 -4.82 -18.21 -5.88
CA LEU A 278 -4.13 -19.38 -6.43
C LEU A 278 -3.66 -19.25 -7.89
N GLY A 279 -3.79 -18.05 -8.48
CA GLY A 279 -3.28 -17.74 -9.83
C GLY A 279 -3.89 -18.64 -10.92
N PRO A 280 -3.09 -19.34 -11.75
CA PRO A 280 -1.66 -19.61 -11.57
C PRO A 280 -0.71 -18.63 -12.27
N ARG A 281 -1.18 -17.77 -13.18
CA ARG A 281 -0.33 -16.76 -13.85
C ARG A 281 -0.35 -15.44 -13.06
N PRO A 282 0.64 -14.54 -13.24
CA PRO A 282 0.66 -13.25 -12.55
C PRO A 282 -0.62 -12.44 -12.74
N ALA A 283 -1.10 -12.33 -13.99
CA ALA A 283 -2.35 -11.64 -14.32
C ALA A 283 -3.62 -12.35 -13.81
N ASP A 284 -3.57 -13.64 -13.46
CA ASP A 284 -4.69 -14.32 -12.79
C ASP A 284 -4.75 -13.91 -11.32
N VAL A 285 -3.60 -13.75 -10.64
CA VAL A 285 -3.53 -13.28 -9.24
C VAL A 285 -4.04 -11.85 -9.13
N THR A 286 -3.59 -10.91 -9.98
CA THR A 286 -4.07 -9.51 -9.92
C THR A 286 -5.54 -9.39 -10.32
N ALA A 287 -6.03 -10.22 -11.24
CA ALA A 287 -7.46 -10.30 -11.58
C ALA A 287 -8.32 -11.01 -10.51
N GLN A 288 -7.74 -11.83 -9.63
CA GLN A 288 -8.40 -12.38 -8.44
C GLN A 288 -8.51 -11.30 -7.37
N TYR A 289 -7.40 -10.61 -7.05
CA TYR A 289 -7.38 -9.49 -6.11
C TYR A 289 -8.34 -8.36 -6.52
N GLY A 290 -8.32 -7.96 -7.80
CA GLY A 290 -9.20 -6.93 -8.36
C GLY A 290 -10.69 -7.27 -8.36
N ARG A 291 -11.09 -8.53 -8.08
CA ARG A 291 -12.51 -8.90 -7.81
C ARG A 291 -12.90 -8.68 -6.35
N LEU A 292 -11.94 -8.74 -5.43
CA LEU A 292 -12.15 -8.49 -4.00
C LEU A 292 -12.12 -6.99 -3.70
N THR A 293 -11.08 -6.29 -4.20
CA THR A 293 -10.83 -4.88 -3.87
C THR A 293 -11.22 -3.91 -4.98
N GLY A 294 -11.63 -4.39 -6.15
CA GLY A 294 -11.95 -3.58 -7.33
C GLY A 294 -10.73 -3.22 -8.17
N THR A 295 -10.96 -2.62 -9.34
CA THR A 295 -9.91 -2.21 -10.28
C THR A 295 -9.61 -0.71 -10.20
N GLN A 296 -8.48 -0.29 -10.79
CA GLN A 296 -8.12 1.12 -10.94
C GLN A 296 -9.26 1.92 -11.58
N ALA A 297 -9.62 3.07 -11.00
CA ALA A 297 -10.55 4.00 -11.61
C ALA A 297 -9.93 4.58 -12.90
N LEU A 298 -10.68 4.55 -14.01
CA LEU A 298 -10.21 5.08 -15.29
C LEU A 298 -9.95 6.59 -15.16
N PRO A 299 -8.69 7.06 -15.21
CA PRO A 299 -8.37 8.47 -14.97
C PRO A 299 -9.00 9.38 -16.03
N PRO A 300 -9.32 10.65 -15.73
CA PRO A 300 -9.57 11.65 -16.77
C PRO A 300 -8.27 11.89 -17.55
N LEU A 301 -8.33 11.98 -18.89
CA LEU A 301 -7.11 11.98 -19.74
C LEU A 301 -6.08 13.05 -19.34
N PHE A 302 -6.52 14.21 -18.85
CA PHE A 302 -5.62 15.29 -18.43
C PHE A 302 -4.68 14.86 -17.29
N SER A 303 -5.11 13.96 -16.40
CA SER A 303 -4.28 13.50 -15.29
C SER A 303 -3.23 12.46 -15.67
N LEU A 304 -3.15 12.11 -16.96
CA LEU A 304 -2.03 11.36 -17.55
C LEU A 304 -1.04 12.28 -18.28
N GLY A 305 -1.33 13.58 -18.39
CA GLY A 305 -0.41 14.59 -18.89
C GLY A 305 0.74 14.88 -17.90
N TYR A 306 1.30 16.08 -17.99
CA TYR A 306 2.29 16.57 -17.04
C TYR A 306 1.64 17.52 -16.02
N HIS A 307 2.06 17.37 -14.76
CA HIS A 307 1.61 18.13 -13.60
C HIS A 307 2.77 18.95 -13.02
N GLN A 308 2.58 20.27 -12.85
CA GLN A 308 3.56 21.17 -12.26
C GLN A 308 3.08 21.67 -10.90
N SER A 309 3.93 21.50 -9.88
CA SER A 309 3.68 21.87 -8.49
C SER A 309 4.95 22.39 -7.81
N ARG A 310 4.77 23.07 -6.67
CA ARG A 310 5.75 23.25 -5.57
C ARG A 310 5.03 23.80 -4.34
N TRP A 311 5.65 23.69 -3.18
CA TRP A 311 5.31 24.48 -1.99
C TRP A 311 6.02 25.84 -2.07
N ASN A 312 5.35 26.98 -2.23
CA ASN A 312 4.05 27.19 -2.86
C ASN A 312 4.25 27.96 -4.19
N TYR A 313 3.24 27.97 -5.05
CA TYR A 313 3.01 29.15 -5.90
C TYR A 313 2.37 30.25 -5.05
N GLN A 314 2.87 31.48 -5.20
CA GLN A 314 2.69 32.55 -4.22
C GLN A 314 1.32 33.22 -4.31
N ASP A 315 0.83 33.49 -5.52
CA ASP A 315 -0.42 34.22 -5.79
C ASP A 315 -0.93 33.92 -7.22
N GLU A 316 -2.05 34.53 -7.62
CA GLU A 316 -2.58 34.43 -8.99
C GLU A 316 -1.58 34.87 -10.09
N ALA A 317 -0.69 35.81 -9.80
CA ALA A 317 0.25 36.36 -10.77
C ALA A 317 1.46 35.43 -11.00
N ASP A 318 1.92 34.73 -9.95
CA ASP A 318 2.89 33.64 -10.04
C ASP A 318 2.30 32.46 -10.83
N VAL A 319 1.06 32.06 -10.53
CA VAL A 319 0.34 31.02 -11.29
C VAL A 319 0.25 31.40 -12.79
N GLU A 320 -0.10 32.65 -13.11
CA GLU A 320 -0.18 33.12 -14.50
C GLU A 320 1.21 33.26 -15.17
N ALA A 321 2.24 33.64 -14.42
CA ALA A 321 3.62 33.66 -14.91
C ALA A 321 4.14 32.26 -15.23
N VAL A 322 3.79 31.25 -14.42
CA VAL A 322 4.12 29.84 -14.67
C VAL A 322 3.32 29.32 -15.87
N GLU A 323 2.00 29.54 -15.95
CA GLU A 323 1.14 29.17 -17.09
C GLU A 323 1.72 29.66 -18.42
N ARG A 324 2.11 30.94 -18.43
CA ARG A 324 2.73 31.60 -19.58
C ARG A 324 4.15 31.09 -19.85
N GLY A 325 4.95 30.79 -18.83
CA GLY A 325 6.27 30.19 -18.99
C GLY A 325 6.24 28.85 -19.73
N PHE A 326 5.21 28.01 -19.51
CA PHE A 326 5.01 26.79 -20.30
C PHE A 326 4.66 27.06 -21.77
N GLU A 327 3.88 28.11 -22.05
CA GLU A 327 3.56 28.54 -23.42
C GLU A 327 4.81 29.11 -24.14
N GLU A 328 5.50 30.07 -23.51
CA GLU A 328 6.69 30.76 -24.05
C GLU A 328 7.82 29.79 -24.42
N HIS A 329 7.99 28.70 -23.65
CA HIS A 329 9.04 27.70 -23.87
C HIS A 329 8.56 26.46 -24.63
N GLU A 330 7.35 26.48 -25.19
CA GLU A 330 6.70 25.37 -25.92
C GLU A 330 6.65 24.02 -25.16
N LEU A 331 6.39 24.08 -23.85
CA LEU A 331 6.34 22.93 -22.94
C LEU A 331 4.87 22.50 -22.70
N PRO A 332 4.53 21.22 -22.88
CA PRO A 332 3.16 20.75 -22.67
C PRO A 332 2.85 20.54 -21.19
N LEU A 333 1.71 21.06 -20.73
CA LEU A 333 1.26 21.06 -19.34
C LEU A 333 -0.27 20.93 -19.29
N ASP A 334 -0.79 20.03 -18.46
CA ASP A 334 -2.23 19.92 -18.21
C ASP A 334 -2.65 20.54 -16.86
N VAL A 335 -1.82 20.47 -15.81
CA VAL A 335 -2.26 20.80 -14.44
C VAL A 335 -1.25 21.65 -13.66
N LEU A 336 -1.69 22.82 -13.15
CA LEU A 336 -1.01 23.57 -12.10
C LEU A 336 -1.56 23.20 -10.72
N TRP A 337 -0.72 23.24 -9.69
CA TRP A 337 -1.07 22.80 -8.34
C TRP A 337 -0.94 23.94 -7.33
N LEU A 338 -1.89 24.00 -6.39
CA LEU A 338 -1.88 24.91 -5.26
C LEU A 338 -1.80 24.13 -3.95
N ASP A 339 -0.65 24.31 -3.32
CA ASP A 339 -0.27 23.76 -2.02
C ASP A 339 -0.71 24.71 -0.88
N ILE A 340 -0.44 24.37 0.38
CA ILE A 340 -1.14 24.85 1.59
C ILE A 340 -1.17 26.38 1.80
N GLU A 341 -0.26 27.16 1.21
CA GLU A 341 -0.28 28.63 1.30
C GLU A 341 -1.39 29.30 0.50
N HIS A 342 -2.18 28.56 -0.29
CA HIS A 342 -3.31 29.12 -1.04
C HIS A 342 -4.57 29.39 -0.20
N ALA A 343 -4.67 28.79 0.99
CA ALA A 343 -5.84 28.85 1.86
C ALA A 343 -5.63 29.87 3.01
N ASP A 344 -6.70 30.53 3.48
CA ASP A 344 -6.63 31.49 4.59
C ASP A 344 -6.19 30.79 5.88
N GLY A 345 -4.93 30.98 6.27
CA GLY A 345 -4.37 30.45 7.52
C GLY A 345 -4.46 28.91 7.64
N LYS A 346 -4.39 28.21 6.50
CA LYS A 346 -4.63 26.76 6.34
C LYS A 346 -6.03 26.31 6.80
N ARG A 347 -7.05 27.12 6.51
CA ARG A 347 -8.46 26.71 6.54
C ARG A 347 -8.86 26.17 5.16
N TYR A 348 -8.90 24.86 4.99
CA TYR A 348 -9.31 24.24 3.72
C TYR A 348 -10.72 24.67 3.28
N PHE A 349 -11.02 24.52 1.98
CA PHE A 349 -12.21 25.10 1.32
C PHE A 349 -12.30 26.63 1.34
N THR A 350 -11.21 27.34 1.69
CA THR A 350 -11.07 28.80 1.60
C THR A 350 -9.92 29.20 0.66
N TRP A 351 -9.75 30.51 0.46
CA TRP A 351 -8.67 31.10 -0.33
C TRP A 351 -8.05 32.26 0.48
N ASP A 352 -6.74 32.41 0.43
CA ASP A 352 -6.04 33.57 1.00
C ASP A 352 -6.49 34.84 0.25
N PRO A 353 -7.15 35.81 0.92
CA PRO A 353 -7.79 36.93 0.24
C PRO A 353 -6.82 37.98 -0.29
N ALA A 354 -5.52 37.88 0.02
CA ALA A 354 -4.48 38.75 -0.54
C ALA A 354 -3.80 38.11 -1.76
N LYS A 355 -3.53 36.79 -1.70
CA LYS A 355 -2.86 36.03 -2.77
C LYS A 355 -3.81 35.55 -3.88
N PHE A 356 -5.02 35.13 -3.51
CA PHE A 356 -6.01 34.51 -4.39
C PHE A 356 -7.39 35.19 -4.24
N PRO A 357 -7.52 36.49 -4.58
CA PRO A 357 -8.77 37.24 -4.45
C PRO A 357 -9.83 36.90 -5.51
N ASN A 358 -9.46 36.30 -6.65
CA ASN A 358 -10.35 35.92 -7.75
C ASN A 358 -10.07 34.50 -8.28
N PRO A 359 -10.20 33.46 -7.41
CA PRO A 359 -9.83 32.09 -7.77
C PRO A 359 -10.69 31.53 -8.92
N ARG A 360 -11.96 31.93 -9.01
CA ARG A 360 -12.81 31.59 -10.16
C ARG A 360 -12.22 32.15 -11.46
N GLY A 361 -11.85 33.42 -11.49
CA GLY A 361 -11.23 34.05 -12.65
C GLY A 361 -9.91 33.37 -13.04
N MET A 362 -9.07 32.98 -12.08
CA MET A 362 -7.84 32.22 -12.33
C MET A 362 -8.14 30.86 -12.98
N LEU A 363 -9.11 30.13 -12.45
CA LEU A 363 -9.55 28.84 -12.99
C LEU A 363 -10.16 28.96 -14.39
N GLU A 364 -10.92 30.01 -14.66
CA GLU A 364 -11.49 30.31 -15.98
C GLU A 364 -10.40 30.66 -17.01
N ARG A 365 -9.36 31.42 -16.61
CA ARG A 365 -8.17 31.68 -17.45
C ARG A 365 -7.46 30.37 -17.82
N LEU A 366 -7.25 29.46 -16.86
CA LEU A 366 -6.66 28.13 -17.10
C LEU A 366 -7.55 27.23 -17.97
N ALA A 367 -8.86 27.22 -17.75
CA ALA A 367 -9.81 26.44 -18.54
C ALA A 367 -9.82 26.89 -20.01
N ALA A 368 -9.81 28.20 -20.27
CA ALA A 368 -9.70 28.77 -21.61
C ALA A 368 -8.39 28.39 -22.32
N ARG A 369 -7.30 28.19 -21.56
CA ARG A 369 -6.01 27.67 -22.04
C ARG A 369 -5.97 26.15 -22.19
N LYS A 370 -7.09 25.46 -21.97
CA LYS A 370 -7.23 23.98 -21.99
C LYS A 370 -6.38 23.27 -20.93
N ARG A 371 -6.21 23.90 -19.77
CA ARG A 371 -5.49 23.40 -18.59
C ARG A 371 -6.45 23.20 -17.42
N ARG A 372 -5.95 22.67 -16.31
CA ARG A 372 -6.67 22.39 -15.06
C ARG A 372 -5.84 22.86 -13.87
N MET A 373 -6.47 22.85 -12.69
CA MET A 373 -5.80 23.11 -11.42
C MET A 373 -6.09 21.98 -10.43
N VAL A 374 -5.19 21.78 -9.47
CA VAL A 374 -5.43 20.98 -8.26
C VAL A 374 -5.20 21.86 -7.03
N SER A 375 -6.06 21.79 -6.02
CA SER A 375 -5.81 22.36 -4.68
C SER A 375 -5.70 21.27 -3.62
N ILE A 376 -4.83 21.49 -2.63
CA ILE A 376 -4.70 20.65 -1.44
C ILE A 376 -5.88 20.85 -0.46
N VAL A 377 -6.40 19.76 0.10
CA VAL A 377 -7.53 19.73 1.04
C VAL A 377 -7.31 18.56 2.01
N ASP A 378 -6.83 18.85 3.22
CA ASP A 378 -6.33 17.82 4.14
C ASP A 378 -7.34 17.50 5.26
N PRO A 379 -7.27 16.31 5.88
CA PRO A 379 -8.25 15.85 6.86
C PRO A 379 -7.92 16.32 8.29
N HIS A 380 -7.42 17.54 8.43
CA HIS A 380 -7.18 18.19 9.72
C HIS A 380 -7.74 19.62 9.69
N ILE A 381 -8.63 19.93 10.62
CA ILE A 381 -9.49 21.12 10.56
C ILE A 381 -9.14 22.07 11.68
N LYS A 382 -8.60 23.24 11.32
CA LYS A 382 -8.25 24.32 12.26
C LYS A 382 -9.33 24.57 13.30
N VAL A 383 -8.97 24.52 14.58
CA VAL A 383 -9.86 24.84 15.70
C VAL A 383 -10.04 26.36 15.77
N ASP A 384 -11.13 26.85 15.17
CA ASP A 384 -11.43 28.28 15.02
C ASP A 384 -12.95 28.53 15.06
N GLY A 385 -13.40 29.38 15.98
CA GLY A 385 -14.82 29.74 16.13
C GLY A 385 -15.40 30.55 14.97
N GLY A 386 -14.57 31.18 14.14
CA GLY A 386 -14.98 31.90 12.93
C GLY A 386 -15.06 31.02 11.67
N TYR A 387 -14.61 29.77 11.73
CA TYR A 387 -14.47 28.90 10.57
C TYR A 387 -15.69 27.96 10.41
N ARG A 388 -16.44 28.10 9.30
CA ARG A 388 -17.68 27.36 9.02
C ARG A 388 -17.52 25.84 9.11
N VAL A 389 -16.45 25.30 8.52
CA VAL A 389 -16.17 23.86 8.49
C VAL A 389 -15.97 23.31 9.90
N HIS A 390 -15.12 23.96 10.71
CA HIS A 390 -14.90 23.56 12.10
C HIS A 390 -16.18 23.64 12.94
N THR A 391 -16.94 24.72 12.82
CA THR A 391 -18.16 24.92 13.63
C THR A 391 -19.29 23.98 13.22
N GLU A 392 -19.48 23.67 11.93
CA GLU A 392 -20.42 22.62 11.49
C GLU A 392 -20.02 21.22 11.98
N LEU A 393 -18.75 20.84 11.83
CA LEU A 393 -18.27 19.51 12.22
C LEU A 393 -18.35 19.30 13.74
N ARG A 394 -17.99 20.32 14.54
CA ARG A 394 -18.17 20.32 16.01
C ARG A 394 -19.65 20.23 16.39
N ALA A 395 -20.53 21.01 15.75
CA ALA A 395 -21.96 21.01 16.06
C ALA A 395 -22.66 19.68 15.71
N ARG A 396 -22.18 18.96 14.69
CA ARG A 396 -22.64 17.61 14.31
C ARG A 396 -21.94 16.48 15.06
N GLY A 397 -20.88 16.79 15.81
CA GLY A 397 -20.07 15.80 16.53
C GLY A 397 -19.20 14.90 15.65
N LEU A 398 -18.89 15.32 14.41
CA LEU A 398 -18.25 14.50 13.36
C LEU A 398 -16.72 14.41 13.44
N PHE A 399 -16.11 14.88 14.53
CA PHE A 399 -14.68 14.69 14.81
C PHE A 399 -14.40 13.34 15.50
N VAL A 400 -13.22 12.76 15.23
CA VAL A 400 -12.63 11.67 16.02
C VAL A 400 -12.56 12.11 17.49
N LYS A 401 -12.74 11.17 18.42
CA LYS A 401 -12.81 11.49 19.86
C LYS A 401 -11.58 11.01 20.62
N THR A 402 -11.30 11.60 21.78
CA THR A 402 -10.40 10.99 22.77
C THR A 402 -11.10 9.81 23.46
N LYS A 403 -10.35 8.99 24.22
CA LYS A 403 -10.90 7.95 25.12
C LYS A 403 -11.98 8.48 26.08
N ASP A 404 -11.88 9.75 26.48
CA ASP A 404 -12.83 10.42 27.37
C ASP A 404 -14.06 11.01 26.65
N GLY A 405 -14.15 10.87 25.32
CA GLY A 405 -15.29 11.32 24.51
C GLY A 405 -15.27 12.78 24.06
N ASN A 406 -14.21 13.54 24.38
CA ASN A 406 -13.99 14.89 23.85
C ASN A 406 -13.60 14.83 22.36
N ASP A 407 -13.74 15.94 21.61
CA ASP A 407 -13.11 16.05 20.28
C ASP A 407 -11.60 15.84 20.40
N TYR A 408 -11.00 15.05 19.50
CA TYR A 408 -9.56 14.92 19.41
C TYR A 408 -8.97 16.18 18.75
N GLU A 409 -8.22 16.95 19.52
CA GLU A 409 -7.44 18.10 19.05
C GLU A 409 -5.93 17.77 19.12
N GLY A 410 -5.19 18.12 18.07
CA GLY A 410 -3.74 17.98 17.97
C GLY A 410 -3.14 19.08 17.08
N TRP A 411 -1.83 19.07 16.88
CA TRP A 411 -1.16 20.07 16.03
C TRP A 411 -0.90 19.56 14.61
N CYS A 412 -1.14 20.40 13.61
CA CYS A 412 -0.72 20.24 12.21
C CYS A 412 -0.52 21.63 11.57
N TRP A 413 -0.56 21.77 10.24
CA TRP A 413 -0.25 23.03 9.53
C TRP A 413 -0.98 24.30 10.02
N PRO A 414 -2.28 24.29 10.38
CA PRO A 414 -2.96 25.48 10.91
C PRO A 414 -2.78 25.69 12.43
N GLY A 415 -1.91 24.92 13.09
CA GLY A 415 -1.80 24.86 14.55
C GLY A 415 -2.77 23.85 15.15
N SER A 416 -3.49 24.22 16.22
CA SER A 416 -4.55 23.37 16.80
C SER A 416 -5.59 22.99 15.75
N SER A 417 -5.80 21.68 15.60
CA SER A 417 -6.56 21.03 14.54
C SER A 417 -7.38 19.89 15.13
N ALA A 418 -8.67 19.81 14.76
CA ALA A 418 -9.54 18.67 15.03
C ALA A 418 -9.64 17.77 13.79
N TYR A 419 -9.72 16.46 13.98
CA TYR A 419 -9.59 15.47 12.90
C TYR A 419 -10.96 14.85 12.59
N PRO A 420 -11.54 15.03 11.39
CA PRO A 420 -12.88 14.53 11.08
C PRO A 420 -12.87 13.00 11.02
N ASP A 421 -13.90 12.35 11.56
CA ASP A 421 -13.96 10.89 11.55
C ASP A 421 -14.42 10.34 10.20
N PHE A 422 -13.49 10.22 9.26
CA PHE A 422 -13.76 9.65 7.93
C PHE A 422 -14.23 8.18 7.96
N THR A 423 -14.16 7.47 9.09
CA THR A 423 -14.77 6.15 9.23
C THR A 423 -16.30 6.22 9.32
N ASN A 424 -16.85 7.34 9.82
CA ASN A 424 -18.27 7.63 9.88
C ASN A 424 -18.85 7.86 8.46
N PRO A 425 -19.94 7.16 8.05
CA PRO A 425 -20.61 7.45 6.78
C PRO A 425 -21.19 8.87 6.69
N GLU A 426 -21.67 9.46 7.78
CA GLU A 426 -22.19 10.84 7.77
C GLU A 426 -21.09 11.87 7.54
N MET A 427 -19.89 11.65 8.11
CA MET A 427 -18.74 12.53 7.87
C MET A 427 -18.34 12.53 6.40
N ARG A 428 -18.26 11.34 5.77
CA ARG A 428 -17.95 11.23 4.34
C ARG A 428 -19.02 11.87 3.46
N GLU A 429 -20.29 11.75 3.85
CA GLU A 429 -21.42 12.40 3.17
C GLU A 429 -21.32 13.93 3.25
N TRP A 430 -21.08 14.48 4.44
CA TRP A 430 -20.86 15.92 4.64
C TRP A 430 -19.63 16.42 3.86
N TRP A 431 -18.50 15.70 3.91
CA TRP A 431 -17.28 16.03 3.18
C TRP A 431 -17.50 16.06 1.67
N ALA A 432 -18.16 15.05 1.12
CA ALA A 432 -18.42 14.97 -0.31
C ALA A 432 -19.32 16.12 -0.80
N ASN A 433 -20.26 16.58 0.03
CA ASN A 433 -21.15 17.68 -0.30
C ASN A 433 -20.46 19.06 -0.19
N MET A 434 -19.41 19.21 0.64
CA MET A 434 -18.58 20.43 0.68
C MET A 434 -17.86 20.75 -0.64
N PHE A 435 -17.70 19.80 -1.57
CA PHE A 435 -17.11 20.04 -2.90
C PHE A 435 -18.09 20.61 -3.94
N ALA A 436 -19.36 20.84 -3.59
CA ALA A 436 -20.30 21.56 -4.45
C ALA A 436 -19.83 23.01 -4.69
N PHE A 437 -20.08 23.56 -5.88
CA PHE A 437 -19.53 24.86 -6.32
C PHE A 437 -20.04 26.09 -5.56
N ASP A 438 -21.13 25.92 -4.81
CA ASP A 438 -21.75 26.85 -3.87
C ASP A 438 -21.27 26.65 -2.41
N HIS A 439 -20.73 25.47 -2.07
CA HIS A 439 -20.12 25.20 -0.77
C HIS A 439 -18.60 25.50 -0.75
N TYR A 440 -17.85 25.08 -1.77
CA TYR A 440 -16.45 25.47 -2.01
C TYR A 440 -16.44 26.66 -2.98
N GLU A 441 -16.72 27.84 -2.43
CA GLU A 441 -16.78 29.09 -3.18
C GLU A 441 -15.46 29.36 -3.92
N GLY A 442 -15.56 30.00 -5.09
CA GLY A 442 -14.43 30.21 -6.01
C GLY A 442 -14.07 29.01 -6.89
N SER A 443 -14.44 27.78 -6.55
CA SER A 443 -14.14 26.59 -7.36
C SER A 443 -14.95 26.51 -8.68
N THR A 444 -14.47 25.66 -9.60
CA THR A 444 -15.09 25.39 -10.92
C THR A 444 -14.80 23.94 -11.38
N GLU A 445 -15.39 23.50 -12.50
CA GLU A 445 -15.07 22.20 -13.13
C GLU A 445 -13.59 22.03 -13.56
N ALA A 446 -12.80 23.10 -13.56
CA ALA A 446 -11.37 23.06 -13.85
C ALA A 446 -10.50 22.72 -12.62
N LEU A 447 -11.04 22.85 -11.40
CA LEU A 447 -10.34 22.55 -10.15
C LEU A 447 -10.57 21.10 -9.71
N TYR A 448 -9.49 20.38 -9.39
CA TYR A 448 -9.46 19.04 -8.82
C TYR A 448 -8.74 19.08 -7.46
N THR A 449 -8.55 17.94 -6.80
CA THR A 449 -8.13 17.93 -5.38
C THR A 449 -6.94 17.01 -5.12
N TRP A 450 -6.16 17.37 -4.12
CA TRP A 450 -5.12 16.59 -3.49
C TRP A 450 -5.49 16.46 -2.02
N ASN A 451 -5.50 15.23 -1.49
CA ASN A 451 -5.54 14.99 -0.05
C ASN A 451 -4.13 14.62 0.39
N ASP A 452 -3.54 15.43 1.26
CA ASP A 452 -2.29 15.14 1.94
C ASP A 452 -2.54 14.95 3.44
N MET A 453 -1.49 14.66 4.20
CA MET A 453 -1.51 14.55 5.67
C MET A 453 -2.56 13.54 6.18
N ASN A 454 -2.94 12.57 5.35
CA ASN A 454 -4.15 11.77 5.50
C ASN A 454 -3.92 10.38 6.09
N GLU A 455 -2.78 10.18 6.73
CA GLU A 455 -2.41 8.98 7.47
C GLU A 455 -3.38 8.65 8.64
N PRO A 456 -3.78 9.57 9.55
CA PRO A 456 -3.55 11.03 9.59
C PRO A 456 -2.21 11.45 10.19
N SER A 457 -1.62 12.52 9.64
CA SER A 457 -0.46 13.17 10.23
C SER A 457 -0.87 14.08 11.40
N VAL A 458 -0.17 13.96 12.54
CA VAL A 458 -0.40 14.74 13.77
C VAL A 458 0.96 15.09 14.39
N PHE A 459 1.43 16.32 14.20
CA PHE A 459 2.77 16.77 14.63
C PHE A 459 3.02 16.67 16.14
N SER A 460 1.95 16.67 16.95
CA SER A 460 1.98 16.51 18.41
C SER A 460 1.53 15.12 18.89
N GLY A 461 1.54 14.11 18.01
CA GLY A 461 1.07 12.76 18.31
C GLY A 461 2.19 11.71 18.34
N PRO A 462 1.92 10.51 18.89
CA PRO A 462 2.86 9.39 18.81
C PRO A 462 3.18 9.09 17.35
N GLU A 463 4.46 8.93 17.02
CA GLU A 463 4.94 8.63 15.67
C GLU A 463 4.46 9.61 14.58
N VAL A 464 4.11 10.85 14.93
CA VAL A 464 3.51 11.84 14.01
C VAL A 464 2.10 11.40 13.53
N THR A 465 1.37 10.59 14.30
CA THR A 465 -0.02 10.20 14.00
C THR A 465 -0.94 10.24 15.24
N MET A 466 -2.19 9.82 15.07
CA MET A 466 -3.24 9.81 16.08
C MET A 466 -2.91 8.84 17.24
N HIS A 467 -3.36 9.17 18.46
CA HIS A 467 -3.25 8.25 19.60
C HIS A 467 -4.07 6.98 19.37
N LYS A 468 -3.51 5.80 19.67
CA LYS A 468 -4.15 4.50 19.41
C LYS A 468 -5.50 4.29 20.10
N ASP A 469 -5.67 4.86 21.30
CA ASP A 469 -6.92 4.84 22.09
C ASP A 469 -7.89 6.00 21.78
N ALA A 470 -7.62 6.78 20.72
CA ALA A 470 -8.64 7.64 20.12
C ALA A 470 -9.80 6.79 19.55
N ARG A 471 -11.01 7.36 19.54
CA ARG A 471 -12.27 6.64 19.39
C ARG A 471 -13.02 7.09 18.13
N HIS A 472 -13.41 6.11 17.32
CA HIS A 472 -14.09 6.29 16.04
C HIS A 472 -15.55 5.83 16.08
N PHE A 473 -16.29 6.14 15.01
CA PHE A 473 -17.67 5.72 14.78
C PHE A 473 -17.87 4.21 14.98
N GLY A 474 -18.98 3.84 15.64
CA GLY A 474 -19.24 2.46 16.05
C GLY A 474 -18.56 2.06 17.37
N GLY A 475 -17.63 2.86 17.89
CA GLY A 475 -16.91 2.57 19.13
C GLY A 475 -15.65 1.72 18.95
N TRP A 476 -15.07 1.73 17.75
CA TRP A 476 -13.73 1.20 17.48
C TRP A 476 -12.64 2.16 17.98
N GLU A 477 -11.46 1.63 18.24
CA GLU A 477 -10.24 2.40 18.49
C GLU A 477 -9.52 2.77 17.20
N HIS A 478 -8.65 3.78 17.27
CA HIS A 478 -7.81 4.15 16.14
C HIS A 478 -6.91 2.98 15.71
N ARG A 479 -6.39 2.20 16.68
CA ARG A 479 -5.56 1.02 16.40
C ARG A 479 -6.23 -0.02 15.48
N GLU A 480 -7.55 -0.07 15.43
CA GLU A 480 -8.33 -1.05 14.64
C GLU A 480 -8.61 -0.56 13.21
N LEU A 481 -8.54 0.76 12.97
CA LEU A 481 -8.99 1.42 11.73
C LEU A 481 -7.93 2.34 11.08
N HIS A 482 -6.77 2.49 11.69
CA HIS A 482 -5.70 3.43 11.28
C HIS A 482 -5.39 3.36 9.77
N ASN A 483 -5.00 2.19 9.26
CA ASN A 483 -4.53 2.07 7.88
C ASN A 483 -5.64 2.38 6.83
N ILE A 484 -6.92 2.36 7.20
CA ILE A 484 -8.04 2.70 6.30
C ILE A 484 -8.56 4.15 6.43
N TYR A 485 -8.04 4.96 7.36
CA TYR A 485 -8.43 6.37 7.49
C TYR A 485 -8.18 7.14 6.19
N GLY A 486 -6.95 7.08 5.66
CA GLY A 486 -6.58 7.75 4.40
C GLY A 486 -7.40 7.30 3.18
N LEU A 487 -7.71 5.99 3.09
CA LEU A 487 -8.61 5.47 2.05
C LEU A 487 -10.00 6.11 2.12
N TYR A 488 -10.53 6.37 3.32
CA TYR A 488 -11.83 7.02 3.47
C TYR A 488 -11.83 8.52 3.16
N VAL A 489 -10.71 9.21 3.42
CA VAL A 489 -10.48 10.60 2.95
C VAL A 489 -10.50 10.64 1.42
N HIS A 490 -9.67 9.80 0.79
CA HIS A 490 -9.55 9.69 -0.67
C HIS A 490 -10.89 9.37 -1.33
N LYS A 491 -11.64 8.41 -0.76
CA LYS A 491 -13.01 8.06 -1.17
C LYS A 491 -13.95 9.26 -1.11
N ALA A 492 -14.03 9.93 0.03
CA ALA A 492 -15.04 10.98 0.25
C ALA A 492 -14.78 12.18 -0.68
N THR A 493 -13.51 12.56 -0.88
CA THR A 493 -13.11 13.58 -1.85
C THR A 493 -13.48 13.17 -3.28
N ALA A 494 -13.17 11.93 -3.68
CA ALA A 494 -13.49 11.44 -5.03
C ALA A 494 -15.01 11.40 -5.29
N GLU A 495 -15.81 11.00 -4.30
CA GLU A 495 -17.27 11.11 -4.37
C GLU A 495 -17.73 12.57 -4.50
N GLY A 496 -17.14 13.51 -3.75
CA GLY A 496 -17.46 14.94 -3.86
C GLY A 496 -17.22 15.52 -5.25
N LEU A 497 -16.06 15.19 -5.86
CA LEU A 497 -15.73 15.64 -7.21
C LEU A 497 -16.68 15.06 -8.29
N ILE A 498 -17.23 13.86 -8.06
CA ILE A 498 -18.28 13.26 -8.90
C ILE A 498 -19.61 14.01 -8.69
N ARG A 499 -20.06 14.16 -7.44
CA ARG A 499 -21.36 14.74 -7.04
C ARG A 499 -21.57 16.15 -7.58
N ARG A 500 -20.59 17.06 -7.39
CA ARG A 500 -20.65 18.45 -7.87
C ARG A 500 -20.85 18.57 -9.39
N SER A 501 -20.49 17.54 -10.16
CA SER A 501 -20.66 17.49 -11.61
C SER A 501 -22.00 16.87 -12.06
N GLY A 502 -22.89 16.52 -11.12
CA GLY A 502 -24.10 15.73 -11.39
C GLY A 502 -23.80 14.30 -11.81
N GLY A 503 -22.65 13.74 -11.41
CA GLY A 503 -22.19 12.41 -11.83
C GLY A 503 -21.63 12.34 -13.27
N ARG A 504 -21.46 13.49 -13.94
CA ARG A 504 -21.03 13.56 -15.35
C ARG A 504 -19.52 13.43 -15.56
N LEU A 505 -18.71 13.88 -14.60
CA LEU A 505 -17.25 13.89 -14.69
C LEU A 505 -16.62 12.80 -13.81
N ARG A 506 -15.49 12.26 -14.28
CA ARG A 506 -14.65 11.36 -13.48
C ARG A 506 -13.77 12.20 -12.53
N PRO A 507 -13.53 11.74 -11.30
CA PRO A 507 -12.68 12.46 -10.36
C PRO A 507 -11.21 12.36 -10.78
N PHE A 508 -10.42 13.31 -10.31
CA PHE A 508 -8.99 13.12 -10.09
C PHE A 508 -8.70 13.58 -8.66
N VAL A 509 -8.21 12.65 -7.84
CA VAL A 509 -7.75 12.92 -6.49
C VAL A 509 -6.41 12.22 -6.29
N LEU A 510 -5.38 12.98 -5.90
CA LEU A 510 -4.13 12.42 -5.37
C LEU A 510 -4.28 12.22 -3.86
N SER A 511 -3.79 11.11 -3.32
CA SER A 511 -3.79 10.78 -1.89
C SER A 511 -2.39 10.37 -1.45
N ARG A 512 -1.94 10.77 -0.26
CA ARG A 512 -0.65 10.32 0.30
C ARG A 512 -0.82 8.95 0.93
N ALA A 513 -1.65 8.86 1.97
CA ALA A 513 -2.02 7.59 2.58
C ALA A 513 -3.04 6.79 1.76
N PHE A 514 -2.96 5.47 1.82
CA PHE A 514 -3.84 4.55 1.08
C PHE A 514 -3.96 3.18 1.74
N PHE A 515 -4.95 2.41 1.28
CA PHE A 515 -5.13 1.00 1.64
C PHE A 515 -5.59 0.16 0.45
N ALA A 516 -5.70 -1.16 0.64
CA ALA A 516 -6.32 -2.09 -0.30
C ALA A 516 -7.71 -1.60 -0.76
N GLY A 517 -7.80 -1.07 -1.98
CA GLY A 517 -9.01 -0.46 -2.53
C GLY A 517 -8.91 1.01 -2.90
N SER A 518 -7.84 1.73 -2.53
CA SER A 518 -7.65 3.15 -2.92
C SER A 518 -7.52 3.36 -4.43
N GLN A 519 -7.15 2.31 -5.20
CA GLN A 519 -7.14 2.36 -6.67
C GLN A 519 -8.50 2.74 -7.28
N ARG A 520 -9.60 2.56 -6.53
CA ARG A 520 -10.96 2.94 -6.95
C ARG A 520 -11.23 4.45 -6.94
N TYR A 521 -10.33 5.28 -6.39
CA TYR A 521 -10.63 6.69 -6.09
C TYR A 521 -9.71 7.70 -6.77
N GLY A 522 -8.48 7.33 -7.17
CA GLY A 522 -7.61 8.23 -7.93
C GLY A 522 -6.17 7.75 -8.09
N ALA A 523 -5.24 8.68 -7.84
CA ALA A 523 -3.78 8.48 -7.86
C ALA A 523 -3.21 8.44 -6.45
N VAL A 524 -1.97 7.96 -6.34
CA VAL A 524 -1.12 8.02 -5.15
C VAL A 524 0.31 8.40 -5.57
N TRP A 525 1.14 8.87 -4.64
CA TRP A 525 2.56 9.12 -4.88
C TRP A 525 3.41 8.72 -3.66
N THR A 526 4.71 8.56 -3.85
CA THR A 526 5.65 8.05 -2.83
C THR A 526 6.06 9.07 -1.77
N GLY A 527 5.16 9.99 -1.39
CA GLY A 527 5.41 11.08 -0.43
C GLY A 527 6.68 11.90 -0.69
N ASP A 528 7.37 12.24 0.41
CA ASP A 528 8.32 13.36 0.48
C ASP A 528 9.76 12.92 0.20
N ASN A 529 10.03 12.55 -1.05
CA ASN A 529 11.33 12.04 -1.50
C ASN A 529 12.46 13.11 -1.53
N THR A 530 13.72 12.69 -1.58
CA THR A 530 14.88 13.61 -1.63
C THR A 530 15.46 13.79 -3.05
N ALA A 531 16.01 14.97 -3.36
CA ALA A 531 16.58 15.32 -4.66
C ALA A 531 17.97 14.72 -4.94
N ASP A 532 18.08 13.40 -4.86
CA ASP A 532 19.29 12.63 -5.15
C ASP A 532 19.05 11.48 -6.15
N TRP A 533 20.11 10.74 -6.47
CA TRP A 533 20.10 9.66 -7.45
C TRP A 533 19.53 8.34 -6.92
N GLU A 534 19.59 8.10 -5.61
CA GLU A 534 19.05 6.88 -5.01
C GLU A 534 17.53 6.95 -4.90
N HIS A 535 16.97 8.13 -4.62
CA HIS A 535 15.53 8.40 -4.69
C HIS A 535 14.99 8.38 -6.13
N LEU A 536 15.77 8.84 -7.12
CA LEU A 536 15.44 8.62 -8.53
C LEU A 536 15.37 7.11 -8.85
N ARG A 537 16.36 6.32 -8.40
CA ARG A 537 16.40 4.86 -8.61
C ARG A 537 15.23 4.15 -7.91
N ILE A 538 15.00 4.41 -6.61
CA ILE A 538 13.99 3.72 -5.78
C ILE A 538 12.55 3.98 -6.25
N SER A 539 12.30 5.08 -6.98
CA SER A 539 10.99 5.36 -7.57
C SER A 539 10.49 4.27 -8.54
N ILE A 540 11.40 3.46 -9.10
CA ILE A 540 11.07 2.35 -9.99
C ILE A 540 10.52 1.15 -9.19
N PRO A 541 11.25 0.50 -8.25
CA PRO A 541 10.69 -0.58 -7.44
C PRO A 541 9.46 -0.16 -6.63
N MET A 542 9.40 1.07 -6.10
CA MET A 542 8.21 1.56 -5.40
C MET A 542 6.97 1.56 -6.33
N CYS A 543 7.00 2.24 -7.48
CA CYS A 543 5.81 2.22 -8.35
C CYS A 543 5.53 0.86 -9.00
N LEU A 544 6.50 -0.07 -9.05
CA LEU A 544 6.26 -1.46 -9.41
C LEU A 544 5.54 -2.23 -8.30
N SER A 545 5.90 -2.07 -7.02
CA SER A 545 5.21 -2.74 -5.91
C SER A 545 3.78 -2.22 -5.72
N PHE A 546 3.57 -0.91 -5.88
CA PHE A 546 2.23 -0.29 -5.96
C PHE A 546 1.41 -0.88 -7.12
N GLY A 547 2.04 -1.02 -8.29
CA GLY A 547 1.42 -1.64 -9.47
C GLY A 547 0.92 -3.06 -9.19
N LEU A 548 1.78 -3.91 -8.61
CA LEU A 548 1.42 -5.27 -8.18
C LEU A 548 0.31 -5.29 -7.11
N ALA A 549 0.32 -4.31 -6.20
CA ALA A 549 -0.72 -4.07 -5.19
C ALA A 549 -2.03 -3.46 -5.75
N GLY A 550 -2.14 -3.28 -7.07
CA GLY A 550 -3.31 -2.76 -7.77
C GLY A 550 -3.41 -1.23 -7.85
N LEU A 551 -2.52 -0.49 -7.18
CA LEU A 551 -2.39 0.97 -7.19
C LEU A 551 -1.64 1.44 -8.44
N ALA A 552 -2.16 1.09 -9.62
CA ALA A 552 -1.49 1.29 -10.89
C ALA A 552 -1.32 2.77 -11.34
N PHE A 553 -1.85 3.73 -10.56
CA PHE A 553 -1.69 5.17 -10.77
C PHE A 553 -0.71 5.80 -9.77
N CYS A 554 0.50 5.23 -9.69
CA CYS A 554 1.62 5.67 -8.87
C CYS A 554 2.56 6.63 -9.64
N GLY A 555 3.25 7.51 -8.91
CA GLY A 555 4.43 8.26 -9.37
C GLY A 555 5.29 8.70 -8.20
N ALA A 556 6.50 9.20 -8.46
CA ALA A 556 7.34 9.88 -7.47
C ALA A 556 7.59 11.33 -7.92
N ASP A 557 7.84 12.25 -6.99
CA ASP A 557 7.96 13.67 -7.32
C ASP A 557 9.23 13.99 -8.11
N VAL A 558 9.05 14.56 -9.29
CA VAL A 558 10.11 14.77 -10.27
C VAL A 558 11.06 15.87 -9.81
N GLY A 559 12.32 15.47 -9.65
CA GLY A 559 13.40 16.29 -9.12
C GLY A 559 13.59 16.20 -7.60
N GLY A 560 12.79 15.40 -6.88
CA GLY A 560 12.88 15.21 -5.43
C GLY A 560 12.33 16.36 -4.59
N PHE A 561 11.40 16.08 -3.68
CA PHE A 561 10.74 17.08 -2.85
C PHE A 561 11.73 17.87 -1.99
N PHE A 562 12.57 17.19 -1.20
CA PHE A 562 13.62 17.84 -0.41
C PHE A 562 14.89 18.13 -1.22
N GLN A 563 15.66 19.15 -0.79
CA GLN A 563 16.95 19.56 -1.39
C GLN A 563 16.83 20.12 -2.83
N ASN A 564 17.98 20.40 -3.48
CA ASN A 564 18.03 21.07 -4.79
C ASN A 564 18.78 20.20 -5.80
N PRO A 565 18.10 19.60 -6.81
CA PRO A 565 18.71 18.67 -7.76
C PRO A 565 19.62 19.40 -8.78
N GLY A 566 20.78 18.81 -9.07
CA GLY A 566 21.66 19.27 -10.15
C GLY A 566 21.03 19.11 -11.55
N PRO A 567 21.47 19.86 -12.59
CA PRO A 567 20.83 19.85 -13.91
C PRO A 567 20.78 18.47 -14.60
N GLU A 568 21.80 17.63 -14.41
CA GLU A 568 21.81 16.26 -14.93
C GLU A 568 20.69 15.42 -14.29
N LEU A 569 20.61 15.43 -12.95
CA LEU A 569 19.59 14.73 -12.17
C LEU A 569 18.18 15.21 -12.54
N GLN A 570 17.97 16.53 -12.70
CA GLN A 570 16.69 17.06 -13.15
C GLN A 570 16.28 16.48 -14.52
N VAL A 571 17.18 16.49 -15.51
CA VAL A 571 16.89 15.91 -16.84
C VAL A 571 16.60 14.42 -16.73
N ARG A 572 17.40 13.65 -15.99
CA ARG A 572 17.15 12.21 -15.79
C ARG A 572 15.82 11.92 -15.09
N TRP A 573 15.42 12.75 -14.13
CA TRP A 573 14.14 12.59 -13.46
C TRP A 573 12.94 12.93 -14.36
N TYR A 574 13.04 13.98 -15.20
CA TYR A 574 12.03 14.23 -16.24
C TYR A 574 11.94 13.09 -17.25
N GLN A 575 13.06 12.42 -17.56
CA GLN A 575 13.09 11.24 -18.44
C GLN A 575 12.46 10.02 -17.78
N ALA A 576 12.74 9.73 -16.51
CA ALA A 576 12.13 8.61 -15.77
C ALA A 576 10.63 8.84 -15.52
N GLY A 577 10.26 10.01 -14.99
CA GLY A 577 8.87 10.37 -14.68
C GLY A 577 7.97 10.43 -15.91
N ALA A 578 8.50 10.82 -17.08
CA ALA A 578 7.77 10.75 -18.35
C ALA A 578 7.28 9.33 -18.68
N PHE A 579 7.93 8.30 -18.14
CA PHE A 579 7.59 6.89 -18.29
C PHE A 579 6.97 6.23 -17.02
N GLN A 580 6.65 7.00 -15.98
CA GLN A 580 5.90 6.53 -14.79
C GLN A 580 4.39 6.90 -14.88
N PRO A 581 3.46 6.13 -14.27
CA PRO A 581 2.02 6.33 -14.48
C PRO A 581 1.49 7.73 -14.11
N PHE A 582 1.79 8.22 -12.91
CA PHE A 582 1.55 9.61 -12.49
C PHE A 582 2.85 10.42 -12.65
N PHE A 583 2.73 11.67 -13.09
CA PHE A 583 3.88 12.47 -13.55
C PHE A 583 3.77 13.92 -13.08
N ARG A 584 4.22 14.17 -11.83
CA ARG A 584 4.25 15.46 -11.15
C ARG A 584 5.69 15.88 -10.87
N ALA A 585 6.05 17.13 -11.17
CA ALA A 585 7.16 17.78 -10.47
C ALA A 585 6.60 18.56 -9.29
N HIS A 586 7.21 18.41 -8.13
CA HIS A 586 6.87 19.07 -6.88
C HIS A 586 8.15 19.26 -6.05
N ALA A 587 8.14 20.18 -5.09
CA ALA A 587 9.34 20.62 -4.35
C ALA A 587 8.97 21.31 -3.03
N HIS A 588 9.75 21.06 -1.98
CA HIS A 588 9.59 21.61 -0.63
C HIS A 588 9.76 23.14 -0.59
N LEU A 589 9.26 23.79 0.48
CA LEU A 589 9.25 25.25 0.64
C LEU A 589 10.61 25.91 0.39
N ASP A 590 11.65 25.40 1.07
CA ASP A 590 13.01 25.95 1.02
C ASP A 590 13.77 25.69 -0.29
N THR A 591 13.16 24.98 -1.26
CA THR A 591 13.81 24.71 -2.55
C THR A 591 13.78 25.92 -3.46
N ALA A 592 14.85 26.08 -4.25
CA ALA A 592 14.89 27.06 -5.33
C ALA A 592 13.78 26.76 -6.36
N ARG A 593 13.33 27.79 -7.08
CA ARG A 593 12.41 27.62 -8.21
C ARG A 593 13.09 26.75 -9.28
N ARG A 594 12.38 25.73 -9.74
CA ARG A 594 12.87 24.73 -10.71
C ARG A 594 11.82 24.31 -11.74
N GLU A 595 11.00 25.27 -12.17
CA GLU A 595 10.27 25.16 -13.44
C GLU A 595 11.27 24.95 -14.61
N PRO A 596 10.96 24.13 -15.64
CA PRO A 596 11.96 23.65 -16.60
C PRO A 596 12.80 24.71 -17.33
N TRP A 597 12.27 25.92 -17.54
CA TRP A 597 12.97 27.01 -18.24
C TRP A 597 14.04 27.72 -17.41
N LEU A 598 14.18 27.38 -16.13
CA LEU A 598 15.26 27.85 -15.26
C LEU A 598 16.55 27.02 -15.46
N LEU A 599 16.48 25.91 -16.19
CA LEU A 599 17.64 25.15 -16.69
C LEU A 599 18.28 25.85 -17.90
N SER A 600 19.53 25.51 -18.22
CA SER A 600 20.18 26.02 -19.44
C SER A 600 19.43 25.55 -20.70
N PRO A 601 19.51 26.29 -21.84
CA PRO A 601 18.74 25.97 -23.05
C PRO A 601 18.92 24.55 -23.58
N GLU A 602 20.11 23.95 -23.35
CA GLU A 602 20.41 22.55 -23.64
C GLU A 602 19.58 21.59 -22.78
N HIS A 603 19.69 21.66 -21.45
CA HIS A 603 18.91 20.83 -20.53
C HIS A 603 17.40 21.04 -20.70
N LEU A 604 16.94 22.27 -20.91
CA LEU A 604 15.54 22.59 -21.25
C LEU A 604 15.07 21.88 -22.53
N ALA A 605 15.92 21.76 -23.55
CA ALA A 605 15.56 21.01 -24.76
C ALA A 605 15.37 19.51 -24.48
N LEU A 606 16.14 18.93 -23.55
CA LEU A 606 16.02 17.53 -23.14
C LEU A 606 14.75 17.29 -22.31
N VAL A 607 14.41 18.19 -21.37
CA VAL A 607 13.12 18.15 -20.67
C VAL A 607 11.95 18.30 -21.63
N ARG A 608 12.02 19.25 -22.58
CA ARG A 608 11.02 19.44 -23.65
C ARG A 608 10.84 18.17 -24.48
N ALA A 609 11.91 17.42 -24.77
CA ALA A 609 11.85 16.16 -25.50
C ALA A 609 11.14 15.05 -24.68
N ALA A 610 11.51 14.87 -23.41
CA ALA A 610 10.87 13.91 -22.51
C ALA A 610 9.36 14.21 -22.35
N LEU A 611 9.01 15.47 -22.11
CA LEU A 611 7.62 15.94 -22.07
C LEU A 611 6.88 15.63 -23.38
N ARG A 612 7.42 16.02 -24.55
CA ARG A 612 6.76 15.76 -25.85
C ARG A 612 6.59 14.26 -26.13
N ARG A 613 7.52 13.41 -25.71
CA ARG A 613 7.43 11.94 -25.83
C ARG A 613 6.32 11.34 -24.97
N ARG A 614 6.20 11.78 -23.71
CA ARG A 614 5.06 11.42 -22.84
C ARG A 614 3.72 11.79 -23.49
N TYR A 615 3.59 13.01 -24.01
CA TYR A 615 2.35 13.44 -24.64
C TYR A 615 2.04 12.67 -25.93
N ALA A 616 3.04 12.40 -26.78
CA ALA A 616 2.84 11.56 -27.96
C ALA A 616 2.36 10.14 -27.60
N LEU A 617 2.81 9.58 -26.47
CA LEU A 617 2.42 8.26 -25.96
C LEU A 617 1.11 8.23 -25.15
N LEU A 618 0.43 9.36 -24.93
CA LEU A 618 -0.84 9.41 -24.18
C LEU A 618 -1.91 8.39 -24.64
N PRO A 619 -2.09 8.08 -25.94
CA PRO A 619 -3.04 7.05 -26.35
C PRO A 619 -2.63 5.65 -25.88
N THR A 620 -1.33 5.35 -25.81
CA THR A 620 -0.80 4.10 -25.26
C THR A 620 -1.02 4.05 -23.74
N TRP A 621 -0.69 5.12 -23.02
CA TRP A 621 -0.96 5.27 -21.58
C TRP A 621 -2.44 5.07 -21.22
N TYR A 622 -3.34 5.79 -21.90
CA TYR A 622 -4.77 5.72 -21.64
C TYR A 622 -5.36 4.35 -21.98
N THR A 623 -4.81 3.65 -22.98
CA THR A 623 -5.18 2.27 -23.30
C THR A 623 -4.70 1.28 -22.22
N ALA A 624 -3.48 1.45 -21.70
CA ALA A 624 -2.97 0.63 -20.60
C ALA A 624 -3.80 0.85 -19.31
N PHE A 625 -4.17 2.09 -19.00
CA PHE A 625 -5.11 2.42 -17.92
C PHE A 625 -6.50 1.83 -18.14
N TYR A 626 -7.00 1.77 -19.38
CA TYR A 626 -8.23 1.06 -19.70
C TYR A 626 -8.10 -0.45 -19.48
N HIS A 627 -6.99 -1.09 -19.88
CA HIS A 627 -6.74 -2.50 -19.56
C HIS A 627 -6.72 -2.74 -18.04
N CYS A 628 -6.05 -1.88 -17.26
CA CYS A 628 -6.04 -1.95 -15.80
C CYS A 628 -7.44 -1.81 -15.20
N HIS A 629 -8.20 -0.78 -15.61
CA HIS A 629 -9.58 -0.56 -15.19
C HIS A 629 -10.51 -1.74 -15.52
N ARG A 630 -10.30 -2.42 -16.64
CA ARG A 630 -11.16 -3.52 -17.11
C ARG A 630 -10.76 -4.91 -16.61
N GLN A 631 -9.50 -5.11 -16.20
CA GLN A 631 -8.95 -6.46 -15.96
C GLN A 631 -8.11 -6.59 -14.68
N GLY A 632 -7.73 -5.49 -14.02
CA GLY A 632 -6.85 -5.52 -12.84
C GLY A 632 -5.38 -5.83 -13.16
N ILE A 633 -4.95 -5.72 -14.43
CA ILE A 633 -3.55 -5.89 -14.81
C ILE A 633 -2.84 -4.52 -14.67
N PRO A 634 -1.65 -4.41 -14.05
CA PRO A 634 -0.96 -3.14 -13.84
C PRO A 634 -0.62 -2.41 -15.15
N VAL A 635 -0.41 -1.09 -15.05
CA VAL A 635 -0.02 -0.23 -16.18
C VAL A 635 1.49 -0.31 -16.43
N MET A 636 2.27 -0.06 -15.38
CA MET A 636 3.70 -0.31 -15.27
C MET A 636 3.88 -1.71 -14.67
N ARG A 637 4.71 -2.57 -15.26
CA ARG A 637 4.86 -3.99 -14.88
C ARG A 637 6.34 -4.37 -14.74
N PRO A 638 6.72 -5.21 -13.76
CA PRO A 638 8.03 -5.83 -13.75
C PRO A 638 8.10 -6.89 -14.86
N LEU A 639 9.31 -7.17 -15.37
CA LEU A 639 9.47 -8.08 -16.51
C LEU A 639 8.89 -9.47 -16.24
N TRP A 640 9.04 -10.02 -15.03
CA TRP A 640 8.51 -11.34 -14.67
C TRP A 640 6.98 -11.47 -14.84
N MET A 641 6.24 -10.35 -14.86
CA MET A 641 4.79 -10.38 -15.11
C MET A 641 4.45 -10.73 -16.57
N GLU A 642 5.30 -10.30 -17.51
CA GLU A 642 5.19 -10.56 -18.95
C GLU A 642 6.01 -11.78 -19.40
N PHE A 643 7.03 -12.16 -18.63
CA PHE A 643 7.95 -13.26 -18.87
C PHE A 643 8.02 -14.23 -17.64
N PRO A 644 6.89 -14.83 -17.23
CA PRO A 644 6.74 -15.59 -15.97
C PRO A 644 7.47 -16.94 -15.91
N ASP A 645 8.23 -17.27 -16.94
CA ASP A 645 9.02 -18.50 -17.07
C ASP A 645 10.53 -18.19 -17.25
N ASP A 646 10.93 -16.93 -17.09
CA ASP A 646 12.31 -16.43 -17.26
C ASP A 646 12.89 -15.92 -15.92
N PRO A 647 13.63 -16.76 -15.17
CA PRO A 647 14.12 -16.43 -13.83
C PRO A 647 15.06 -15.22 -13.76
N HIS A 648 15.70 -14.83 -14.87
CA HIS A 648 16.55 -13.64 -14.90
C HIS A 648 15.77 -12.37 -14.57
N THR A 649 14.46 -12.36 -14.85
CA THR A 649 13.59 -11.20 -14.66
C THR A 649 13.04 -11.03 -13.23
N PHE A 650 13.23 -12.02 -12.35
CA PHE A 650 12.53 -12.07 -11.06
C PHE A 650 13.10 -11.12 -10.01
N ALA A 651 14.36 -10.73 -10.13
CA ALA A 651 15.03 -9.77 -9.24
C ALA A 651 15.32 -8.43 -9.91
N MET A 652 14.76 -8.17 -11.10
CA MET A 652 14.96 -6.90 -11.82
C MET A 652 13.93 -5.84 -11.43
N ASP A 653 14.41 -4.67 -11.04
CA ASP A 653 13.59 -3.50 -10.68
C ASP A 653 14.15 -2.15 -11.17
N ASP A 654 15.20 -2.17 -11.98
CA ASP A 654 15.78 -1.04 -12.72
C ASP A 654 15.10 -0.78 -14.08
N GLN A 655 14.51 -1.82 -14.67
CA GLN A 655 13.77 -1.77 -15.94
C GLN A 655 12.40 -2.44 -15.88
N TYR A 656 11.46 -1.94 -16.68
CA TYR A 656 10.05 -2.28 -16.59
C TYR A 656 9.34 -2.24 -17.94
N MET A 657 8.14 -2.83 -17.98
CA MET A 657 7.22 -2.81 -19.10
C MET A 657 6.11 -1.76 -18.89
N ILE A 658 5.67 -1.11 -19.97
CA ILE A 658 4.42 -0.35 -20.03
C ILE A 658 3.44 -1.12 -20.90
N ASP A 659 2.29 -1.46 -20.30
CA ASP A 659 1.45 -2.58 -20.73
C ASP A 659 2.34 -3.80 -21.05
N ARG A 660 2.18 -4.39 -22.23
CA ARG A 660 3.07 -5.43 -22.78
C ARG A 660 3.91 -4.96 -23.97
N VAL A 661 3.95 -3.64 -24.23
CA VAL A 661 4.30 -3.11 -25.56
C VAL A 661 5.62 -2.33 -25.62
N LEU A 662 6.00 -1.66 -24.54
CA LEU A 662 7.26 -0.92 -24.42
C LEU A 662 8.04 -1.43 -23.20
N LEU A 663 9.31 -1.73 -23.38
CA LEU A 663 10.30 -1.91 -22.30
C LEU A 663 11.04 -0.58 -22.11
N VAL A 664 11.24 -0.17 -20.86
CA VAL A 664 11.91 1.07 -20.48
C VAL A 664 12.98 0.77 -19.43
N HIS A 665 14.18 1.31 -19.63
CA HIS A 665 15.26 1.33 -18.64
C HIS A 665 15.75 2.77 -18.50
N PRO A 666 15.24 3.55 -17.53
CA PRO A 666 15.72 4.91 -17.29
C PRO A 666 17.21 4.91 -16.90
N VAL A 667 17.88 6.04 -17.08
CA VAL A 667 19.26 6.22 -16.61
C VAL A 667 19.23 6.89 -15.23
N THR A 668 19.51 6.13 -14.18
CA THR A 668 19.39 6.52 -12.77
C THR A 668 20.73 6.70 -12.06
N GLU A 669 21.82 6.91 -12.81
CA GLU A 669 23.17 7.14 -12.29
C GLU A 669 23.81 8.39 -12.93
N SER A 670 24.58 9.15 -12.13
CA SER A 670 25.29 10.36 -12.60
C SER A 670 26.46 10.03 -13.51
N GLY A 671 26.64 10.81 -14.58
CA GLY A 671 27.76 10.66 -15.52
C GLY A 671 27.73 9.40 -16.39
N ALA A 672 26.68 8.56 -16.28
CA ALA A 672 26.55 7.27 -16.97
C ALA A 672 26.77 7.40 -18.48
N ARG A 673 27.52 6.44 -19.05
CA ARG A 673 27.90 6.36 -20.47
C ARG A 673 27.27 5.19 -21.23
N GLY A 674 26.63 4.29 -20.49
CA GLY A 674 25.73 3.27 -21.02
C GLY A 674 24.97 2.57 -19.90
N VAL A 675 23.98 1.76 -20.27
CA VAL A 675 23.23 0.87 -19.35
C VAL A 675 23.12 -0.54 -19.95
N ASN A 676 22.90 -1.55 -19.12
CA ASN A 676 22.83 -2.96 -19.53
C ASN A 676 21.37 -3.42 -19.61
N VAL A 677 20.71 -3.17 -20.74
CA VAL A 677 19.28 -3.49 -20.90
C VAL A 677 19.09 -4.98 -21.17
N TYR A 678 18.38 -5.69 -20.28
CA TYR A 678 17.92 -7.04 -20.55
C TYR A 678 16.70 -7.02 -21.48
N LEU A 679 16.78 -7.73 -22.59
CA LEU A 679 15.75 -7.89 -23.59
C LEU A 679 15.24 -9.34 -23.52
N PRO A 680 14.13 -9.61 -22.80
CA PRO A 680 13.65 -10.97 -22.50
C PRO A 680 12.82 -11.58 -23.66
N GLY A 681 12.52 -12.88 -23.53
CA GLY A 681 11.61 -13.63 -24.40
C GLY A 681 12.30 -14.45 -25.49
N GLU A 682 12.23 -15.79 -25.40
CA GLU A 682 12.90 -16.67 -26.35
C GLU A 682 12.34 -16.54 -27.77
N GLY A 683 13.21 -16.17 -28.72
CA GLY A 683 12.83 -15.99 -30.12
C GLY A 683 12.04 -14.71 -30.40
N GLU A 684 11.89 -13.81 -29.42
CA GLU A 684 11.32 -12.49 -29.64
C GLU A 684 12.31 -11.52 -30.31
N VAL A 685 11.79 -10.37 -30.74
CA VAL A 685 12.58 -9.24 -31.24
C VAL A 685 12.14 -7.96 -30.54
N TRP A 686 13.08 -7.05 -30.35
CA TRP A 686 12.86 -5.75 -29.73
C TRP A 686 13.40 -4.67 -30.64
N TYR A 687 12.63 -3.61 -30.86
CA TYR A 687 13.03 -2.48 -31.69
C TYR A 687 13.33 -1.28 -30.81
N ASN A 688 14.52 -0.68 -30.91
CA ASN A 688 14.82 0.59 -30.26
C ASN A 688 13.82 1.67 -30.75
N GLU A 689 13.18 2.39 -29.83
CA GLU A 689 12.05 3.28 -30.14
C GLU A 689 12.46 4.58 -30.87
N GLU A 690 13.76 4.88 -30.94
CA GLU A 690 14.31 6.04 -31.66
C GLU A 690 15.04 5.64 -32.96
N THR A 691 15.91 4.62 -32.90
CA THR A 691 16.74 4.20 -34.03
C THR A 691 16.06 3.16 -34.92
N HIS A 692 14.99 2.53 -34.43
CA HIS A 692 14.34 1.35 -35.01
C HIS A 692 15.27 0.13 -35.20
N GLU A 693 16.44 0.12 -34.55
CA GLU A 693 17.36 -1.02 -34.58
C GLU A 693 16.72 -2.26 -33.95
N GLN A 694 16.87 -3.42 -34.61
CA GLN A 694 16.23 -4.66 -34.20
C GLN A 694 17.20 -5.60 -33.49
N HIS A 695 16.93 -5.84 -32.21
CA HIS A 695 17.65 -6.80 -31.36
C HIS A 695 16.85 -8.10 -31.23
N ARG A 696 17.53 -9.23 -30.99
CA ARG A 696 16.91 -10.57 -30.81
C ARG A 696 17.01 -11.00 -29.36
N ALA A 697 15.94 -11.53 -28.79
CA ALA A 697 15.90 -11.97 -27.41
C ALA A 697 16.07 -13.51 -27.25
N PRO A 698 16.59 -13.99 -26.09
CA PRO A 698 17.03 -13.20 -24.94
C PRO A 698 18.45 -12.64 -25.11
N GLN A 699 18.71 -11.40 -24.65
CA GLN A 699 20.08 -10.86 -24.51
C GLN A 699 20.17 -9.74 -23.47
N THR A 700 21.35 -9.52 -22.91
CA THR A 700 21.70 -8.24 -22.24
C THR A 700 22.46 -7.36 -23.23
N LEU A 701 21.89 -6.20 -23.55
CA LEU A 701 22.42 -5.24 -24.50
C LEU A 701 23.06 -4.06 -23.75
N TYR A 702 24.37 -3.84 -23.92
CA TYR A 702 24.99 -2.58 -23.51
C TYR A 702 24.55 -1.46 -24.47
N VAL A 703 23.72 -0.55 -23.97
CA VAL A 703 23.21 0.61 -24.72
C VAL A 703 24.04 1.84 -24.33
N PRO A 704 24.84 2.43 -25.24
CA PRO A 704 25.52 3.70 -24.98
C PRO A 704 24.49 4.81 -24.75
N VAL A 705 24.68 5.62 -23.71
CA VAL A 705 23.78 6.74 -23.38
C VAL A 705 24.50 8.07 -23.33
N THR A 706 23.84 9.09 -23.87
CA THR A 706 24.13 10.50 -23.59
C THR A 706 23.05 11.06 -22.66
N LEU A 707 23.13 12.34 -22.28
CA LEU A 707 22.08 12.97 -21.48
C LEU A 707 20.73 13.10 -22.23
N SER A 708 20.70 12.99 -23.56
CA SER A 708 19.45 12.98 -24.34
C SER A 708 18.80 11.60 -24.47
N THR A 709 19.58 10.52 -24.32
CA THR A 709 19.12 9.14 -24.54
C THR A 709 18.17 8.69 -23.43
N ILE A 710 17.00 8.16 -23.80
CA ILE A 710 16.13 7.37 -22.92
C ILE A 710 16.03 5.95 -23.51
N PRO A 711 16.61 4.92 -22.89
CA PRO A 711 16.52 3.54 -23.37
C PRO A 711 15.07 3.02 -23.32
N VAL A 712 14.46 2.91 -24.51
CA VAL A 712 13.08 2.46 -24.72
C VAL A 712 13.03 1.51 -25.92
N PHE A 713 12.35 0.38 -25.79
CA PHE A 713 12.26 -0.65 -26.82
C PHE A 713 10.81 -1.11 -27.03
N GLN A 714 10.33 -1.11 -28.28
CA GLN A 714 9.03 -1.68 -28.63
C GLN A 714 9.15 -3.20 -28.87
N ARG A 715 8.27 -3.97 -28.22
CA ARG A 715 8.20 -5.44 -28.34
C ARG A 715 7.68 -5.83 -29.73
N GLY A 716 8.34 -6.79 -30.38
CA GLY A 716 7.90 -7.35 -31.66
C GLY A 716 6.51 -7.98 -31.58
N GLY A 717 5.71 -7.80 -32.63
CA GLY A 717 4.31 -8.24 -32.66
C GLY A 717 3.30 -7.29 -32.01
N THR A 718 3.69 -6.05 -31.72
CA THR A 718 2.82 -5.03 -31.11
C THR A 718 2.50 -3.87 -32.06
N VAL A 719 1.38 -3.20 -31.81
CA VAL A 719 1.06 -1.91 -32.45
C VAL A 719 0.78 -0.90 -31.35
N ILE A 720 1.53 0.20 -31.31
CA ILE A 720 1.31 1.29 -30.34
C ILE A 720 0.68 2.51 -31.03
N PRO A 721 -0.40 3.07 -30.48
CA PRO A 721 -0.97 4.34 -30.94
C PRO A 721 -0.21 5.53 -30.33
N ARG A 722 0.18 6.48 -31.18
CA ARG A 722 0.78 7.76 -30.80
C ARG A 722 0.02 8.95 -31.40
N GLN A 723 0.11 10.13 -30.80
CA GLN A 723 -0.35 11.40 -31.37
C GLN A 723 0.82 12.37 -31.51
N ASP A 724 1.55 12.31 -32.63
CA ASP A 724 2.86 12.97 -32.79
C ASP A 724 2.80 14.49 -33.07
N ARG A 725 1.61 15.09 -33.01
CA ARG A 725 1.44 16.55 -33.11
C ARG A 725 1.63 17.17 -31.72
N PRO A 726 2.71 17.93 -31.46
CA PRO A 726 2.90 18.57 -30.15
C PRO A 726 1.83 19.65 -29.93
N ARG A 727 1.24 19.65 -28.74
CA ARG A 727 0.20 20.60 -28.30
C ARG A 727 0.45 21.01 -26.85
N ARG A 728 -0.20 22.08 -26.39
CA ARG A 728 -0.03 22.66 -25.04
C ARG A 728 -0.51 21.79 -23.87
N SER A 729 -1.44 20.87 -24.11
CA SER A 729 -2.12 20.01 -23.11
C SER A 729 -2.86 18.85 -23.80
N THR A 730 -3.30 17.83 -23.06
CA THR A 730 -4.08 16.69 -23.58
C THR A 730 -5.38 17.15 -24.26
N GLU A 731 -6.04 18.17 -23.70
CA GLU A 731 -7.27 18.74 -24.25
C GLU A 731 -7.04 19.56 -25.53
N ALA A 732 -5.81 19.95 -25.79
CA ALA A 732 -5.40 20.50 -27.08
C ALA A 732 -5.07 19.44 -28.14
N MET A 733 -4.91 18.16 -27.75
CA MET A 733 -4.71 17.00 -28.64
C MET A 733 -6.01 16.28 -29.02
N LYS A 734 -7.14 16.61 -28.37
CA LYS A 734 -8.46 16.06 -28.72
C LYS A 734 -8.80 16.36 -30.19
N GLY A 735 -8.91 15.31 -30.99
CA GLY A 735 -9.21 15.39 -32.43
C GLY A 735 -7.99 15.40 -33.35
N ASP A 736 -6.76 15.34 -32.83
CA ASP A 736 -5.58 15.08 -33.67
C ASP A 736 -5.49 13.59 -34.09
N PRO A 737 -4.99 13.29 -35.30
CA PRO A 737 -4.89 11.92 -35.81
C PRO A 737 -3.87 11.09 -35.02
N PHE A 738 -4.10 9.78 -35.01
CA PHE A 738 -3.17 8.80 -34.49
C PHE A 738 -2.17 8.34 -35.56
N THR A 739 -0.91 8.20 -35.17
CA THR A 739 0.09 7.38 -35.88
C THR A 739 0.10 6.00 -35.24
N LEU A 740 0.24 4.95 -36.05
CA LEU A 740 0.33 3.57 -35.58
C LEU A 740 1.73 3.03 -35.85
N TYR A 741 2.50 2.79 -34.78
CA TYR A 741 3.84 2.22 -34.87
C TYR A 741 3.76 0.69 -34.75
N VAL A 742 4.07 0.00 -35.86
CA VAL A 742 3.85 -1.44 -36.03
C VAL A 742 5.18 -2.18 -35.95
N ALA A 743 5.50 -2.74 -34.76
CA ALA A 743 6.64 -3.63 -34.58
C ALA A 743 6.25 -5.05 -35.02
N LEU A 744 6.91 -5.59 -36.05
CA LEU A 744 6.60 -6.93 -36.57
C LEU A 744 7.15 -8.03 -35.65
N SER A 745 6.59 -9.23 -35.76
CA SER A 745 7.09 -10.44 -35.11
C SER A 745 7.86 -11.32 -36.12
N PRO A 746 8.86 -12.10 -35.68
CA PRO A 746 9.64 -12.98 -36.55
C PRO A 746 8.89 -14.25 -36.97
N GLN A 747 7.63 -14.42 -36.55
CA GLN A 747 6.83 -15.61 -36.82
C GLN A 747 6.35 -15.67 -38.28
N VAL A 748 6.18 -16.88 -38.81
CA VAL A 748 5.91 -17.18 -40.24
C VAL A 748 4.65 -16.49 -40.81
N ARG A 749 3.74 -16.05 -39.95
CA ARG A 749 2.73 -15.02 -40.28
C ARG A 749 3.14 -13.74 -39.55
N HIS A 750 3.83 -12.82 -40.24
CA HIS A 750 4.32 -11.55 -39.69
C HIS A 750 3.16 -10.69 -39.16
N GLY A 751 2.79 -10.92 -37.91
CA GLY A 751 1.61 -10.36 -37.29
C GLY A 751 1.99 -9.43 -36.15
N ALA A 752 1.28 -8.31 -36.07
CA ALA A 752 1.32 -7.40 -34.93
C ALA A 752 -0.11 -7.11 -34.46
N ARG A 753 -0.30 -6.88 -33.15
CA ARG A 753 -1.61 -6.55 -32.57
C ARG A 753 -1.50 -5.46 -31.51
N GLY A 754 -2.43 -4.51 -31.56
CA GLY A 754 -2.59 -3.46 -30.58
C GLY A 754 -4.06 -3.09 -30.40
N SER A 755 -4.30 -2.14 -29.51
CA SER A 755 -5.61 -1.57 -29.20
C SER A 755 -5.44 -0.07 -28.95
N VAL A 756 -6.53 0.69 -29.05
CA VAL A 756 -6.56 2.09 -28.63
C VAL A 756 -7.87 2.36 -27.88
N CYS A 757 -7.80 2.99 -26.71
CA CYS A 757 -8.95 3.62 -26.08
C CYS A 757 -9.09 5.04 -26.62
N GLY A 758 -10.26 5.35 -27.20
CA GLY A 758 -10.67 6.71 -27.57
C GLY A 758 -11.27 7.50 -26.41
#